data_AF-A0A537GL63-F1
#
_entry.id   AF-A0A537GL63-F1
#
_cell.length_a   1.000
_cell.length_b   1.000
_cell.length_c   1.000
_cell.angle_alpha   90.00
_cell.angle_beta   90.00
_cell.angle_gamma   90.00
#
_symmetry.space_group_name_H-M   'P 1'
#
loop_
_entity.id
_entity.type
_entity.pdbx_description
1 polymer ?
#
loop_
_entity_poly.entity_id
_entity_poly.type
_entity_poly.pdbx_seq_one_letter_code
_entity_poly.pdbx_strand_id
1 'polypeptide(L)'
;MSMLTQVAMLEQANISTLSSYDSLNRISAVTYCGATIIGTTYTYDRNSNPLQILNQNATVSYIYDSRNRMLNETYVVNSPTRTIVDLGCSGSGGNITRTGGVAKTYTLGWTFNGELLNTLMYPTISVNNPDITVKYSYDGLGRVLNVTNQATSAYFARSFTYYKSDQVKGFQFGNNLIQNYTYDSLSRPSTITLTGTTTMSLAYAYNNTGTVARVTGFVNAVTMNETYRYDPFQRLTNSTLKSSGSTTTSWYEYDNLGNRVRQKLNSTITRYAYNSVNELTNSTTYSTPQTTIAYSYDPNGNLKTQNVTNVGTVRWTYTWDAANRLLKATNGTGQARYAYDGVGRMLESIEGSSTWFLAYSGTEILYRNLLNQNNQAYVSAAGIKLVRVVDRTAMYYYHTDALGSTRMITYNDATYVFIDNYQPFGKDNGTPKGSLANTEKDRFTGKPFSSATGLYYDYQRWYDPSVGRFISADPFRGHRSNPQSLNSYGYVRNMPTSATDPAGLDGGFGADNRCEKLHQCGTINGAESIEVAKDALIFAGVVTLGVVVCILACAEVAAALGIICLADEPGCQGAADTLVKDVLDLGSKDAIDAGSKDSIDALVKGEGGNVVKGVTDDLAPNIRNTFAGGDAQRVVLDEDLNLYQYGNGNPSWSSNFATPTRYFSPQDARAALNLYEWNSANFVRSVTIPGGSTVWVGPVEGGSGIQFFLEDKSLFIVDQWIRVAPALPG
;
A
#
# COMPACT_ATOMS: atom_id res chain seq x y z
N MET A 1 -21.05 -8.48 31.72
CA MET A 1 -19.67 -7.96 31.75
C MET A 1 -18.95 -8.51 30.53
N SER A 2 -18.87 -7.76 29.42
CA SER A 2 -18.00 -8.15 28.32
C SER A 2 -16.58 -7.71 28.67
N MET A 3 -15.62 -8.64 28.64
CA MET A 3 -14.21 -8.30 28.79
C MET A 3 -13.80 -7.41 27.62
N LEU A 4 -13.50 -6.13 27.90
CA LEU A 4 -12.76 -5.27 26.99
C LEU A 4 -11.32 -5.79 26.99
N THR A 5 -10.94 -6.54 25.98
CA THR A 5 -9.53 -6.92 25.81
C THR A 5 -8.77 -5.69 25.37
N GLN A 6 -8.10 -5.02 26.30
CA GLN A 6 -7.22 -3.89 26.01
C GLN A 6 -5.86 -4.45 25.60
N VAL A 7 -5.47 -4.21 24.35
CA VAL A 7 -4.12 -4.53 23.87
C VAL A 7 -3.34 -3.22 23.83
N ALA A 8 -2.20 -3.19 24.52
CA ALA A 8 -1.25 -2.10 24.45
C ALA A 8 -0.06 -2.56 23.60
N MET A 9 0.20 -1.85 22.51
CA MET A 9 1.46 -1.99 21.77
C MET A 9 2.28 -0.73 21.97
N LEU A 10 3.55 -0.89 22.31
CA LEU A 10 4.50 0.21 22.29
C LEU A 10 4.95 0.37 20.83
N GLU A 11 4.48 1.43 20.17
CA GLU A 11 5.06 1.83 18.88
C GLU A 11 6.22 2.81 19.15
N GLN A 12 6.99 3.12 18.10
CA GLN A 12 8.25 3.87 18.21
C GLN A 12 8.14 5.10 19.12
N ALA A 13 9.18 5.28 19.94
CA ALA A 13 9.52 6.44 20.77
C ALA A 13 8.35 7.22 21.43
N ASN A 14 7.85 6.67 22.55
CA ASN A 14 6.97 7.33 23.54
C ASN A 14 5.50 7.51 23.12
N ILE A 15 5.03 6.77 22.12
CA ILE A 15 3.60 6.64 21.82
C ILE A 15 3.17 5.21 22.11
N SER A 16 2.16 5.03 22.93
CA SER A 16 1.50 3.71 23.11
C SER A 16 0.14 3.72 22.46
N THR A 17 -0.18 2.66 21.73
CA THR A 17 -1.48 2.50 21.09
C THR A 17 -2.32 1.55 21.92
N LEU A 18 -3.46 2.03 22.39
CA LEU A 18 -4.47 1.26 23.09
C LEU A 18 -5.61 0.95 22.13
N SER A 19 -6.04 -0.31 22.10
CA SER A 19 -7.21 -0.72 21.32
C SER A 19 -8.23 -1.44 22.18
N SER A 20 -9.50 -1.24 21.85
CA SER A 20 -10.63 -1.99 22.41
C SER A 20 -11.40 -2.67 21.31
N TYR A 21 -12.08 -3.76 21.65
CA TYR A 21 -12.83 -4.58 20.71
C TYR A 21 -14.26 -4.80 21.20
N ASP A 22 -15.19 -4.93 20.25
CA ASP A 22 -16.56 -5.36 20.53
C ASP A 22 -16.66 -6.88 20.74
N SER A 23 -17.88 -7.37 20.99
CA SER A 23 -18.13 -8.80 21.24
C SER A 23 -17.86 -9.72 20.04
N LEU A 24 -17.63 -9.17 18.85
CA LEU A 24 -17.26 -9.89 17.64
C LEU A 24 -15.77 -9.72 17.30
N ASN A 25 -14.97 -9.24 18.26
CA ASN A 25 -13.54 -8.95 18.10
C ASN A 25 -13.23 -7.92 16.99
N ARG A 26 -14.18 -7.03 16.69
CA ARG A 26 -13.94 -5.89 15.78
C ARG A 26 -13.47 -4.70 16.59
N ILE A 27 -12.59 -3.88 16.02
CA ILE A 27 -12.01 -2.74 16.72
C ILE A 27 -13.08 -1.70 17.05
N SER A 28 -13.35 -1.43 18.32
CA SER A 28 -14.38 -0.46 18.74
C SER A 28 -13.81 0.91 19.03
N ALA A 29 -12.55 0.98 19.47
CA ALA A 29 -11.83 2.23 19.64
C ALA A 29 -10.32 2.02 19.60
N VAL A 30 -9.60 3.05 19.15
CA VAL A 30 -8.15 3.18 19.18
C VAL A 30 -7.80 4.50 19.86
N THR A 31 -6.86 4.49 20.79
CA THR A 31 -6.29 5.70 21.40
C THR A 31 -4.78 5.65 21.30
N TYR A 32 -4.17 6.72 20.78
CA TYR A 32 -2.73 6.90 20.79
C TYR A 32 -2.36 7.79 21.97
N CYS A 33 -1.59 7.23 22.91
CA CYS A 33 -1.11 7.88 24.10
C CYS A 33 0.31 8.42 23.88
N GLY A 34 0.43 9.72 23.65
CA GLY A 34 1.71 10.41 23.63
C GLY A 34 1.63 11.75 24.37
N ALA A 35 2.50 12.69 24.01
CA ALA A 35 2.40 14.08 24.48
C ALA A 35 1.04 14.72 24.12
N THR A 36 0.43 14.25 23.04
CA THR A 36 -0.94 14.56 22.63
C THR A 36 -1.72 13.26 22.52
N ILE A 37 -2.99 13.29 22.93
CA ILE A 37 -3.89 12.14 22.85
C ILE A 37 -4.82 12.34 21.67
N ILE A 38 -4.89 11.33 20.83
CA ILE A 38 -5.87 11.22 19.74
C ILE A 38 -6.59 9.89 19.90
N GLY A 39 -7.89 9.90 19.66
CA GLY A 39 -8.73 8.71 19.79
C GLY A 39 -9.75 8.64 18.67
N THR A 40 -9.98 7.42 18.19
CA THR A 40 -10.96 7.09 17.18
C THR A 40 -11.90 6.03 17.73
N THR A 41 -13.20 6.17 17.46
CA THR A 41 -14.22 5.17 17.75
C THR A 41 -14.87 4.67 16.48
N TYR A 42 -15.28 3.41 16.50
CA TYR A 42 -15.90 2.72 15.40
C TYR A 42 -17.19 2.06 15.87
N THR A 43 -18.24 2.17 15.06
CA THR A 43 -19.46 1.36 15.21
C THR A 43 -19.73 0.62 13.92
N TYR A 44 -20.44 -0.50 14.00
CA TYR A 44 -20.66 -1.39 12.87
C TYR A 44 -22.10 -1.90 12.86
N ASP A 45 -22.58 -2.30 11.69
CA ASP A 45 -23.79 -3.10 11.57
C ASP A 45 -23.50 -4.58 11.89
N ARG A 46 -24.51 -5.44 11.69
CA ARG A 46 -24.39 -6.89 11.91
C ARG A 46 -23.50 -7.60 10.88
N ASN A 47 -23.30 -6.99 9.71
CA ASN A 47 -22.47 -7.52 8.63
C ASN A 47 -21.02 -7.01 8.73
N SER A 48 -20.69 -6.25 9.77
CA SER A 48 -19.38 -5.63 9.98
C SER A 48 -19.05 -4.50 9.02
N ASN A 49 -20.06 -3.91 8.38
CA ASN A 49 -19.86 -2.64 7.69
C ASN A 49 -19.74 -1.51 8.72
N PRO A 50 -18.75 -0.60 8.62
CA PRO A 50 -18.61 0.53 9.53
C PRO A 50 -19.81 1.50 9.42
N LEU A 51 -20.57 1.72 10.49
CA LEU A 51 -21.66 2.70 10.52
C LEU A 51 -21.19 4.11 10.88
N GLN A 52 -20.20 4.22 11.76
CA GLN A 52 -19.66 5.50 12.18
C GLN A 52 -18.18 5.38 12.55
N ILE A 53 -17.39 6.36 12.12
CA ILE A 53 -16.01 6.57 12.54
C ILE A 53 -15.91 7.99 13.09
N LEU A 54 -15.58 8.12 14.36
CA LEU A 54 -15.51 9.40 15.06
C LEU A 54 -14.13 9.61 15.67
N ASN A 55 -13.52 10.75 15.40
CA ASN A 55 -12.30 11.21 16.07
C ASN A 55 -12.41 12.69 16.53
N GLN A 56 -11.30 13.27 16.97
CA GLN A 56 -11.23 14.66 17.45
C GLN A 56 -11.57 15.74 16.40
N ASN A 57 -11.54 15.39 15.12
CA ASN A 57 -11.72 16.32 14.00
C ASN A 57 -13.04 16.09 13.28
N ALA A 58 -13.54 14.86 13.20
CA ALA A 58 -14.72 14.57 12.42
C ALA A 58 -15.49 13.32 12.89
N THR A 59 -16.77 13.33 12.56
CA THR A 59 -17.61 12.13 12.49
C THR A 59 -17.87 11.83 11.03
N VAL A 60 -17.51 10.62 10.57
CA VAL A 60 -17.91 10.09 9.28
C VAL A 60 -18.93 8.98 9.52
N SER A 61 -20.11 9.07 8.88
CA SER A 61 -21.19 8.09 9.04
C SER A 61 -21.60 7.51 7.70
N TYR A 62 -21.95 6.22 7.70
CA TYR A 62 -22.23 5.45 6.49
C TYR A 62 -23.62 4.83 6.55
N ILE A 63 -24.24 4.69 5.39
CA ILE A 63 -25.49 3.93 5.20
C ILE A 63 -25.23 2.93 4.09
N TYR A 64 -25.69 1.69 4.27
CA TYR A 64 -25.53 0.60 3.31
C TYR A 64 -26.89 0.05 2.87
N ASP A 65 -26.93 -0.52 1.67
CA ASP A 65 -28.05 -1.36 1.24
C ASP A 65 -27.93 -2.80 1.77
N SER A 66 -28.92 -3.64 1.48
CA SER A 66 -28.93 -5.05 1.90
C SER A 66 -27.84 -5.92 1.24
N ARG A 67 -27.10 -5.39 0.26
CA ARG A 67 -25.95 -6.04 -0.39
C ARG A 67 -24.61 -5.50 0.11
N ASN A 68 -24.60 -4.77 1.23
CA ASN A 68 -23.40 -4.15 1.83
C ASN A 68 -22.74 -3.09 0.95
N ARG A 69 -23.51 -2.43 0.07
CA ARG A 69 -22.99 -1.34 -0.77
C ARG A 69 -23.35 -0.01 -0.16
N MET A 70 -22.38 0.90 -0.13
CA MET A 70 -22.53 2.21 0.47
C MET A 70 -23.53 3.06 -0.32
N LEU A 71 -24.61 3.49 0.32
CA LEU A 71 -25.62 4.41 -0.19
C LEU A 71 -25.33 5.87 0.18
N ASN A 72 -24.75 6.11 1.37
CA ASN A 72 -24.40 7.45 1.82
C ASN A 72 -23.11 7.43 2.63
N GLU A 73 -22.37 8.54 2.54
CA GLU A 73 -21.24 8.86 3.39
C GLU A 73 -21.38 10.33 3.80
N THR A 74 -21.57 10.55 5.09
CA THR A 74 -21.78 11.88 5.67
C THR A 74 -20.58 12.29 6.49
N TYR A 75 -20.04 13.44 6.18
CA TYR A 75 -18.88 14.04 6.82
C TYR A 75 -19.36 15.19 7.70
N VAL A 76 -19.16 15.07 9.02
CA VAL A 76 -19.33 16.17 9.98
C VAL A 76 -17.95 16.57 10.44
N VAL A 77 -17.36 17.53 9.72
CA VAL A 77 -16.02 18.06 9.99
C VAL A 77 -16.12 19.15 11.03
N ASN A 78 -15.23 19.09 12.01
CA ASN A 78 -15.00 20.12 12.99
C ASN A 78 -16.23 20.52 13.84
N SER A 79 -17.12 19.58 14.19
CA SER A 79 -18.31 19.83 15.04
C SER A 79 -18.01 20.66 16.32
N PRO A 80 -18.86 21.59 16.76
CA PRO A 80 -18.65 22.31 18.03
C PRO A 80 -18.61 21.39 19.26
N THR A 81 -19.38 20.31 19.25
CA THR A 81 -19.39 19.25 20.27
C THR A 81 -18.57 18.07 19.77
N ARG A 82 -17.41 17.80 20.41
CA ARG A 82 -16.54 16.66 20.08
C ARG A 82 -16.09 15.99 21.36
N THR A 83 -16.37 14.70 21.49
CA THR A 83 -15.93 13.86 22.61
C THR A 83 -14.98 12.82 22.06
N ILE A 84 -13.82 12.66 22.68
CA ILE A 84 -12.86 11.59 22.35
C ILE A 84 -13.05 10.46 23.34
N VAL A 85 -12.89 9.23 22.87
CA VAL A 85 -12.67 8.08 23.75
C VAL A 85 -11.18 7.99 24.07
N ASP A 86 -10.84 8.33 25.31
CA ASP A 86 -9.55 8.06 25.92
C ASP A 86 -9.65 6.69 26.61
N LEU A 87 -8.92 5.68 26.10
CA LEU A 87 -8.86 4.34 26.68
C LEU A 87 -7.97 4.23 27.93
N GLY A 88 -7.68 5.35 28.61
CA GLY A 88 -6.94 5.38 29.87
C GLY A 88 -5.50 5.87 29.74
N CYS A 89 -5.16 6.54 28.65
CA CYS A 89 -3.85 7.15 28.41
C CYS A 89 -3.43 8.15 29.50
N SER A 90 -4.39 8.77 30.20
CA SER A 90 -4.12 9.92 31.06
C SER A 90 -4.67 9.82 32.48
N GLY A 91 -5.50 8.83 32.80
CA GLY A 91 -6.26 8.77 34.06
C GLY A 91 -7.21 9.96 34.33
N SER A 92 -7.13 11.06 33.57
CA SER A 92 -7.77 12.36 33.81
C SER A 92 -8.11 13.17 32.54
N GLY A 93 -8.03 12.58 31.34
CA GLY A 93 -8.22 13.27 30.06
C GLY A 93 -7.05 14.20 29.72
N GLY A 94 -6.03 13.70 29.01
CA GLY A 94 -4.91 14.53 28.54
C GLY A 94 -5.35 15.59 27.53
N ASN A 95 -4.46 16.55 27.24
CA ASN A 95 -4.76 17.65 26.32
C ASN A 95 -5.05 17.13 24.90
N ILE A 96 -6.32 17.09 24.56
CA ILE A 96 -6.81 16.79 23.22
C ILE A 96 -6.31 17.88 22.28
N THR A 97 -5.41 17.52 21.38
CA THR A 97 -4.94 18.46 20.35
C THR A 97 -5.91 18.44 19.19
N ARG A 98 -6.83 19.41 19.24
CA ARG A 98 -7.73 19.71 18.12
C ARG A 98 -6.94 20.33 16.98
N THR A 99 -7.17 19.83 15.78
CA THR A 99 -6.56 20.35 14.56
C THR A 99 -7.67 20.78 13.63
N GLY A 100 -7.53 21.98 13.06
CA GLY A 100 -8.60 22.60 12.29
C GLY A 100 -9.42 23.62 13.05
N GLY A 101 -10.36 24.27 12.36
CA GLY A 101 -11.06 25.42 12.94
C GLY A 101 -12.45 25.74 12.39
N VAL A 102 -12.84 25.19 11.24
CA VAL A 102 -14.10 25.55 10.60
C VAL A 102 -15.03 24.34 10.49
N ALA A 103 -16.22 24.46 11.08
CA ALA A 103 -17.23 23.40 11.05
C ALA A 103 -17.89 23.30 9.66
N LYS A 104 -18.09 22.08 9.17
CA LYS A 104 -18.74 21.81 7.89
C LYS A 104 -19.40 20.43 7.89
N THR A 105 -20.63 20.35 7.39
CA THR A 105 -21.32 19.09 7.13
C THR A 105 -21.64 18.94 5.65
N TYR A 106 -21.41 17.76 5.09
CA TYR A 106 -21.77 17.41 3.72
C TYR A 106 -21.91 15.89 3.55
N THR A 107 -22.71 15.47 2.58
CA THR A 107 -23.04 14.06 2.34
C THR A 107 -22.88 13.72 0.86
N LEU A 108 -22.21 12.62 0.56
CA LEU A 108 -22.22 12.00 -0.75
C LEU A 108 -23.25 10.87 -0.76
N GLY A 109 -23.81 10.59 -1.93
CA GLY A 109 -24.79 9.52 -2.09
C GLY A 109 -24.59 8.70 -3.35
N TRP A 110 -24.87 7.40 -3.27
CA TRP A 110 -24.78 6.46 -4.37
C TRP A 110 -26.13 5.76 -4.55
N THR A 111 -26.49 5.47 -5.80
CA THR A 111 -27.58 4.54 -6.12
C THR A 111 -27.07 3.48 -7.08
N PHE A 112 -27.69 2.31 -7.07
CA PHE A 112 -27.28 1.17 -7.89
C PHE A 112 -28.47 0.60 -8.67
N ASN A 113 -28.22 0.06 -9.86
CA ASN A 113 -29.16 -0.73 -10.63
C ASN A 113 -28.57 -2.13 -10.87
N GLY A 114 -29.11 -3.16 -10.22
CA GLY A 114 -28.39 -4.41 -10.06
C GLY A 114 -27.06 -4.13 -9.35
N GLU A 115 -25.95 -4.68 -9.84
CA GLU A 115 -24.58 -4.44 -9.32
C GLU A 115 -23.89 -3.18 -9.85
N LEU A 116 -24.51 -2.48 -10.81
CA LEU A 116 -23.90 -1.35 -11.48
C LEU A 116 -24.26 -0.04 -10.78
N LEU A 117 -23.26 0.82 -10.56
CA LEU A 117 -23.45 2.17 -10.04
C LEU A 117 -24.37 2.96 -10.97
N ASN A 118 -25.52 3.41 -10.50
CA ASN A 118 -26.47 4.17 -11.31
C ASN A 118 -26.21 5.66 -11.20
N THR A 119 -26.13 6.20 -9.98
CA THR A 119 -25.84 7.63 -9.76
C THR A 119 -24.88 7.86 -8.60
N LEU A 120 -24.12 8.95 -8.70
CA LEU A 120 -23.30 9.51 -7.64
C LEU A 120 -23.70 10.98 -7.44
N MET A 121 -24.09 11.32 -6.22
CA MET A 121 -24.58 12.64 -5.81
C MET A 121 -23.51 13.36 -5.00
N TYR A 122 -23.19 14.59 -5.40
CA TYR A 122 -22.21 15.43 -4.72
C TYR A 122 -22.91 16.59 -4.01
N PRO A 123 -22.57 16.84 -2.73
CA PRO A 123 -23.23 17.84 -1.92
C PRO A 123 -23.03 19.24 -2.49
N THR A 124 -24.12 20.02 -2.56
CA THR A 124 -24.05 21.44 -2.91
C THR A 124 -24.44 22.35 -1.74
N ILE A 125 -24.23 23.67 -1.89
CA ILE A 125 -24.51 24.67 -0.84
C ILE A 125 -26.01 24.96 -0.71
N SER A 126 -26.88 24.40 -1.58
CA SER A 126 -28.30 24.73 -1.60
C SER A 126 -29.17 23.57 -1.12
N VAL A 127 -29.85 23.77 0.01
CA VAL A 127 -30.94 22.89 0.49
C VAL A 127 -32.15 22.80 -0.46
N ASN A 128 -32.21 23.67 -1.49
CA ASN A 128 -33.36 23.83 -2.38
C ASN A 128 -33.06 23.51 -3.86
N ASN A 129 -31.86 23.03 -4.20
CA ASN A 129 -31.45 22.83 -5.59
C ASN A 129 -30.60 21.55 -5.66
N PRO A 130 -30.99 20.53 -6.44
CA PRO A 130 -30.40 19.21 -6.31
C PRO A 130 -28.90 19.21 -6.59
N ASP A 131 -28.23 18.36 -5.84
CA ASP A 131 -26.82 17.99 -5.93
C ASP A 131 -26.35 17.80 -7.37
N ILE A 132 -25.05 18.06 -7.64
CA ILE A 132 -24.45 17.58 -8.89
C ILE A 132 -24.64 16.08 -8.86
N THR A 133 -25.51 15.56 -9.71
CA THR A 133 -25.78 14.13 -9.74
C THR A 133 -25.26 13.58 -11.05
N VAL A 134 -24.23 12.76 -10.94
CA VAL A 134 -23.61 12.07 -12.07
C VAL A 134 -24.40 10.78 -12.27
N LYS A 135 -24.81 10.53 -13.51
CA LYS A 135 -25.47 9.30 -13.92
C LYS A 135 -24.56 8.50 -14.84
N TYR A 136 -24.49 7.20 -14.59
CA TYR A 136 -23.74 6.26 -15.38
C TYR A 136 -24.69 5.40 -16.23
N SER A 137 -24.24 5.07 -17.44
CA SER A 137 -24.88 4.09 -18.31
C SER A 137 -23.83 3.08 -18.75
N TYR A 138 -24.27 1.87 -19.09
CA TYR A 138 -23.39 0.73 -19.32
C TYR A 138 -23.74 0.02 -20.62
N ASP A 139 -22.76 -0.67 -21.20
CA ASP A 139 -22.98 -1.64 -22.26
C ASP A 139 -23.52 -2.98 -21.70
N GLY A 140 -23.78 -3.94 -22.59
CA GLY A 140 -24.29 -5.26 -22.20
C GLY A 140 -23.33 -6.12 -21.37
N LEU A 141 -22.06 -5.71 -21.20
CA LEU A 141 -21.06 -6.36 -20.36
C LEU A 141 -20.86 -5.62 -19.02
N GLY A 142 -21.65 -4.58 -18.73
CA GLY A 142 -21.54 -3.81 -17.51
C GLY A 142 -20.37 -2.82 -17.51
N ARG A 143 -19.78 -2.50 -18.67
CA ARG A 143 -18.73 -1.50 -18.80
C ARG A 143 -19.34 -0.13 -19.10
N VAL A 144 -18.76 0.95 -18.58
CA VAL A 144 -19.34 2.29 -18.70
C VAL A 144 -19.45 2.68 -20.17
N LEU A 145 -20.64 3.11 -20.61
CA LEU A 145 -20.90 3.60 -21.96
C LEU A 145 -20.91 5.13 -22.00
N ASN A 146 -21.60 5.77 -21.05
CA ASN A 146 -21.68 7.23 -20.92
C ASN A 146 -21.78 7.66 -19.47
N VAL A 147 -21.35 8.89 -19.22
CA VAL A 147 -21.42 9.58 -17.93
C VAL A 147 -22.05 10.95 -18.16
N THR A 148 -23.20 11.20 -17.53
CA THR A 148 -24.00 12.42 -17.74
C THR A 148 -24.30 13.15 -16.44
N ASN A 149 -24.61 14.44 -16.54
CA ASN A 149 -25.30 15.16 -15.50
C ASN A 149 -26.78 14.74 -15.53
N GLN A 150 -27.30 14.19 -14.44
CA GLN A 150 -28.68 13.70 -14.39
C GLN A 150 -29.72 14.81 -14.61
N ALA A 151 -29.47 16.02 -14.10
CA ALA A 151 -30.44 17.11 -14.18
C ALA A 151 -30.53 17.70 -15.60
N THR A 152 -29.41 17.81 -16.31
CA THR A 152 -29.35 18.45 -17.63
C THR A 152 -29.21 17.48 -18.80
N SER A 153 -28.95 16.20 -18.52
CA SER A 153 -28.53 15.18 -19.49
C SER A 153 -27.25 15.54 -20.29
N ALA A 154 -26.53 16.59 -19.89
CA ALA A 154 -25.27 16.95 -20.51
C ALA A 154 -24.22 15.87 -20.26
N TYR A 155 -23.46 15.50 -21.30
CA TYR A 155 -22.40 14.52 -21.18
C TYR A 155 -21.19 15.12 -20.47
N PHE A 156 -20.66 14.41 -19.48
CA PHE A 156 -19.28 14.58 -19.02
C PHE A 156 -18.33 13.78 -19.90
N ALA A 157 -18.74 12.57 -20.28
CA ALA A 157 -18.11 11.75 -21.30
C ALA A 157 -19.12 10.79 -21.93
N ARG A 158 -18.89 10.40 -23.18
CA ARG A 158 -19.79 9.52 -23.93
C ARG A 158 -19.06 8.61 -24.90
N SER A 159 -19.78 7.61 -25.38
CA SER A 159 -19.31 6.70 -26.42
C SER A 159 -18.01 5.99 -26.05
N PHE A 160 -17.90 5.54 -24.80
CA PHE A 160 -16.80 4.67 -24.41
C PHE A 160 -16.82 3.40 -25.26
N THR A 161 -15.66 3.08 -25.80
CA THR A 161 -15.42 1.85 -26.56
C THR A 161 -14.28 1.10 -25.92
N TYR A 162 -14.29 -0.22 -26.09
CA TYR A 162 -13.39 -1.12 -25.41
C TYR A 162 -12.77 -2.10 -26.41
N TYR A 163 -11.55 -2.54 -26.12
CA TYR A 163 -10.99 -3.74 -26.74
C TYR A 163 -11.68 -4.99 -26.20
N LYS A 164 -11.42 -6.15 -26.83
CA LYS A 164 -11.89 -7.45 -26.33
C LYS A 164 -11.29 -7.81 -24.96
N SER A 165 -10.17 -7.18 -24.58
CA SER A 165 -9.52 -7.30 -23.28
C SER A 165 -10.09 -6.34 -22.21
N ASP A 166 -11.27 -5.74 -22.45
CA ASP A 166 -11.94 -4.76 -21.59
C ASP A 166 -11.17 -3.45 -21.30
N GLN A 167 -10.02 -3.25 -21.97
CA GLN A 167 -9.29 -1.99 -21.91
C GLN A 167 -9.99 -0.91 -22.73
N VAL A 168 -10.05 0.31 -22.20
CA VAL A 168 -10.68 1.47 -22.87
C VAL A 168 -9.93 1.77 -24.17
N LYS A 169 -10.63 1.69 -25.31
CA LYS A 169 -10.10 2.04 -26.63
C LYS A 169 -10.21 3.54 -26.91
N GLY A 170 -11.30 4.16 -26.49
CA GLY A 170 -11.50 5.60 -26.63
C GLY A 170 -12.90 6.04 -26.25
N PHE A 171 -13.06 7.34 -26.06
CA PHE A 171 -14.31 8.00 -25.70
C PHE A 171 -14.27 9.49 -26.09
N GLN A 172 -15.42 10.17 -26.01
CA GLN A 172 -15.51 11.61 -26.23
C GLN A 172 -15.87 12.33 -24.93
N PHE A 173 -15.13 13.39 -24.59
CA PHE A 173 -15.45 14.28 -23.47
C PHE A 173 -16.67 15.17 -23.77
N GLY A 174 -17.27 15.73 -22.73
CA GLY A 174 -18.40 16.66 -22.82
C GLY A 174 -18.12 17.94 -23.62
N ASN A 175 -16.86 18.35 -23.74
CA ASN A 175 -16.42 19.47 -24.60
C ASN A 175 -16.06 19.03 -26.05
N ASN A 176 -16.48 17.83 -26.46
CA ASN A 176 -16.30 17.23 -27.78
C ASN A 176 -14.88 16.79 -28.15
N LEU A 177 -13.88 16.97 -27.28
CA LEU A 177 -12.55 16.39 -27.51
C LEU A 177 -12.61 14.86 -27.41
N ILE A 178 -11.88 14.17 -28.28
CA ILE A 178 -11.90 12.71 -28.36
C ILE A 178 -10.57 12.18 -27.85
N GLN A 179 -10.62 11.28 -26.86
CA GLN A 179 -9.46 10.61 -26.31
C GLN A 179 -9.42 9.15 -26.76
N ASN A 180 -8.28 8.72 -27.29
CA ASN A 180 -8.05 7.34 -27.72
C ASN A 180 -6.80 6.76 -27.06
N TYR A 181 -6.83 5.46 -26.84
CA TYR A 181 -5.73 4.67 -26.33
C TYR A 181 -5.41 3.54 -27.31
N THR A 182 -4.13 3.24 -27.45
CA THR A 182 -3.68 1.94 -27.96
C THR A 182 -2.80 1.29 -26.93
N TYR A 183 -2.70 -0.03 -26.98
CA TYR A 183 -1.93 -0.84 -26.04
C TYR A 183 -0.94 -1.72 -26.80
N ASP A 184 0.17 -2.04 -26.15
CA ASP A 184 1.07 -3.08 -26.65
C ASP A 184 0.56 -4.49 -26.31
N SER A 185 1.31 -5.52 -26.68
CA SER A 185 0.94 -6.93 -26.43
C SER A 185 0.95 -7.33 -24.95
N LEU A 186 1.46 -6.47 -24.06
CA LEU A 186 1.45 -6.67 -22.60
C LEU A 186 0.39 -5.77 -21.94
N SER A 187 -0.57 -5.27 -22.71
CA SER A 187 -1.67 -4.43 -22.21
C SER A 187 -1.22 -3.10 -21.59
N ARG A 188 -0.01 -2.61 -21.93
CA ARG A 188 0.47 -1.29 -21.48
C ARG A 188 0.15 -0.21 -22.51
N PRO A 189 -0.18 1.03 -22.11
CA PRO A 189 -0.48 2.10 -23.06
C PRO A 189 0.68 2.35 -24.04
N SER A 190 0.47 2.11 -25.32
CA SER A 190 1.43 2.41 -26.38
C SER A 190 1.25 3.84 -26.91
N THR A 191 0.00 4.28 -27.08
CA THR A 191 -0.31 5.67 -27.42
C THR A 191 -1.52 6.19 -26.65
N ILE A 192 -1.46 7.46 -26.27
CA ILE A 192 -2.59 8.24 -25.74
C ILE A 192 -2.73 9.47 -26.62
N THR A 193 -3.90 9.67 -27.22
CA THR A 193 -4.15 10.83 -28.09
C THR A 193 -5.41 11.56 -27.70
N LEU A 194 -5.37 12.88 -27.81
CA LEU A 194 -6.53 13.77 -27.74
C LEU A 194 -6.66 14.52 -29.07
N THR A 195 -7.84 14.48 -29.69
CA THR A 195 -8.11 15.14 -30.97
C THR A 195 -9.30 16.10 -30.87
N GLY A 196 -9.26 17.19 -31.62
CA GLY A 196 -10.27 18.24 -31.64
C GLY A 196 -9.62 19.62 -31.82
N THR A 197 -10.15 20.64 -31.15
CA THR A 197 -9.60 22.00 -31.16
C THR A 197 -8.25 22.10 -30.44
N THR A 198 -8.12 21.39 -29.32
CA THR A 198 -6.87 21.20 -28.57
C THR A 198 -6.41 19.76 -28.74
N THR A 199 -5.11 19.53 -28.95
CA THR A 199 -4.58 18.22 -29.32
C THR A 199 -3.45 17.75 -28.40
N MET A 200 -3.32 16.44 -28.23
CA MET A 200 -2.25 15.79 -27.49
C MET A 200 -1.93 14.45 -28.14
N SER A 201 -0.66 14.06 -28.15
CA SER A 201 -0.22 12.72 -28.56
C SER A 201 0.99 12.33 -27.73
N LEU A 202 0.88 11.22 -26.99
CA LEU A 202 1.95 10.66 -26.17
C LEU A 202 2.14 9.21 -26.62
N ALA A 203 3.29 8.92 -27.21
CA ALA A 203 3.69 7.59 -27.65
C ALA A 203 4.78 7.05 -26.71
N TYR A 204 4.54 5.86 -26.17
CA TYR A 204 5.39 5.20 -25.18
C TYR A 204 6.20 4.10 -25.84
N ALA A 205 7.48 4.03 -25.51
CA ALA A 205 8.31 2.88 -25.76
C ALA A 205 8.82 2.34 -24.44
N TYR A 206 8.70 1.03 -24.24
CA TYR A 206 9.13 0.34 -23.04
C TYR A 206 10.42 -0.42 -23.30
N ASN A 207 11.23 -0.61 -22.26
CA ASN A 207 12.32 -1.57 -22.31
C ASN A 207 11.81 -2.99 -22.00
N ASN A 208 12.70 -3.96 -22.16
CA ASN A 208 12.39 -5.38 -21.91
C ASN A 208 12.04 -5.67 -20.44
N THR A 209 12.41 -4.79 -19.50
CA THR A 209 12.11 -4.96 -18.07
C THR A 209 10.77 -4.37 -17.65
N GLY A 210 9.99 -3.80 -18.58
CA GLY A 210 8.67 -3.27 -18.27
C GLY A 210 8.59 -1.75 -18.13
N THR A 211 9.73 -1.09 -17.88
CA THR A 211 9.81 0.35 -17.60
C THR A 211 9.79 1.21 -18.86
N VAL A 212 9.33 2.45 -18.74
CA VAL A 212 9.20 3.40 -19.85
C VAL A 212 10.59 3.88 -20.30
N ALA A 213 11.05 3.47 -21.48
CA ALA A 213 12.32 3.94 -22.04
C ALA A 213 12.20 5.32 -22.70
N ARG A 214 11.04 5.63 -23.30
CA ARG A 214 10.83 6.88 -24.03
C ARG A 214 9.35 7.28 -24.07
N VAL A 215 9.09 8.58 -23.99
CA VAL A 215 7.80 9.20 -24.33
C VAL A 215 8.04 10.27 -25.40
N THR A 216 7.35 10.18 -26.53
CA THR A 216 7.46 11.14 -27.64
C THR A 216 6.11 11.61 -28.12
N GLY A 217 6.03 12.80 -28.69
CA GLY A 217 4.83 13.32 -29.33
C GLY A 217 4.68 14.81 -29.09
N PHE A 218 3.50 15.26 -28.66
CA PHE A 218 3.24 16.66 -28.38
C PHE A 218 2.09 16.88 -27.40
N VAL A 219 2.10 18.01 -26.70
CA VAL A 219 0.97 18.53 -25.91
C VAL A 219 0.64 19.92 -26.44
N ASN A 220 -0.53 20.09 -27.06
CA ASN A 220 -1.00 21.32 -27.68
C ASN A 220 0.08 22.03 -28.54
N ALA A 221 0.54 21.33 -29.58
CA ALA A 221 1.63 21.74 -30.50
C ALA A 221 3.05 21.87 -29.89
N VAL A 222 3.22 21.67 -28.58
CA VAL A 222 4.55 21.60 -27.95
C VAL A 222 5.11 20.19 -28.11
N THR A 223 6.15 20.03 -28.93
CA THR A 223 6.83 18.74 -29.10
C THR A 223 7.47 18.27 -27.81
N MET A 224 7.27 17.00 -27.50
CA MET A 224 7.80 16.28 -26.34
C MET A 224 8.72 15.15 -26.78
N ASN A 225 9.88 15.05 -26.13
CA ASN A 225 10.78 13.90 -26.26
C ASN A 225 11.48 13.65 -24.92
N GLU A 226 11.00 12.65 -24.21
CA GLU A 226 11.45 12.24 -22.89
C GLU A 226 12.13 10.88 -23.03
N THR A 227 13.36 10.73 -22.54
CA THR A 227 14.11 9.46 -22.59
C THR A 227 14.64 9.12 -21.21
N TYR A 228 14.61 7.83 -20.88
CA TYR A 228 14.94 7.32 -19.55
C TYR A 228 15.89 6.14 -19.63
N ARG A 229 16.73 5.98 -18.61
CA ARG A 229 17.60 4.82 -18.42
C ARG A 229 17.56 4.37 -16.97
N TYR A 230 17.78 3.08 -16.77
CA TYR A 230 17.65 2.42 -15.47
C TYR A 230 18.88 1.57 -15.19
N ASP A 231 19.14 1.29 -13.92
CA ASP A 231 20.09 0.25 -13.50
C ASP A 231 19.44 -1.15 -13.50
N PRO A 232 20.19 -2.24 -13.21
CA PRO A 232 19.64 -3.59 -13.16
C PRO A 232 18.54 -3.83 -12.11
N PHE A 233 18.45 -2.97 -11.09
CA PHE A 233 17.36 -2.97 -10.11
C PHE A 233 16.16 -2.12 -10.56
N GLN A 234 16.16 -1.71 -11.84
CA GLN A 234 15.16 -0.86 -12.49
C GLN A 234 15.02 0.54 -11.86
N ARG A 235 16.02 1.00 -11.10
CA ARG A 235 16.03 2.37 -10.55
C ARG A 235 16.43 3.35 -11.63
N LEU A 236 15.75 4.49 -11.72
CA LEU A 236 16.01 5.50 -12.74
C LEU A 236 17.40 6.13 -12.58
N THR A 237 18.30 5.92 -13.53
CA THR A 237 19.65 6.50 -13.51
C THR A 237 19.76 7.79 -14.30
N ASN A 238 19.08 7.89 -15.45
CA ASN A 238 19.15 9.07 -16.31
C ASN A 238 17.78 9.46 -16.85
N SER A 239 17.55 10.76 -17.03
CA SER A 239 16.44 11.30 -17.83
C SER A 239 16.90 12.43 -18.73
N THR A 240 16.42 12.50 -19.97
CA THR A 240 16.52 13.69 -20.82
C THR A 240 15.13 14.07 -21.32
N LEU A 241 14.67 15.25 -20.93
CA LEU A 241 13.35 15.78 -21.24
C LEU A 241 13.50 16.99 -22.17
N LYS A 242 13.02 16.87 -23.41
CA LYS A 242 13.02 17.95 -24.39
C LYS A 242 11.60 18.43 -24.61
N SER A 243 11.40 19.73 -24.43
CA SER A 243 10.11 20.41 -24.61
C SER A 243 10.35 21.81 -25.16
N SER A 244 9.80 22.11 -26.35
CA SER A 244 9.92 23.41 -27.05
C SER A 244 11.31 24.08 -26.94
N GLY A 245 12.36 23.41 -27.42
CA GLY A 245 13.72 23.97 -27.46
C GLY A 245 14.47 23.98 -26.13
N SER A 246 13.80 23.70 -25.02
CA SER A 246 14.44 23.46 -23.72
C SER A 246 14.81 21.99 -23.57
N THR A 247 15.95 21.72 -22.93
CA THR A 247 16.40 20.37 -22.57
C THR A 247 16.75 20.33 -21.09
N THR A 248 16.04 19.48 -20.35
CA THR A 248 16.36 19.15 -18.96
C THR A 248 17.02 17.79 -18.92
N THR A 249 18.23 17.70 -18.37
CA THR A 249 18.94 16.43 -18.16
C THR A 249 19.07 16.16 -16.68
N SER A 250 18.80 14.92 -16.27
CA SER A 250 19.05 14.46 -14.90
C SER A 250 19.84 13.18 -14.91
N TRP A 251 20.69 13.03 -13.91
CA TRP A 251 21.39 11.81 -13.57
C TRP A 251 21.32 11.57 -12.06
N TYR A 252 21.20 10.31 -11.64
CA TYR A 252 20.97 9.90 -10.27
C TYR A 252 21.93 8.76 -9.87
N GLU A 253 22.39 8.80 -8.62
CA GLU A 253 23.07 7.68 -7.97
C GLU A 253 22.37 7.32 -6.67
N TYR A 254 22.44 6.04 -6.34
CA TYR A 254 21.79 5.47 -5.18
C TYR A 254 22.79 4.67 -4.34
N ASP A 255 22.55 4.60 -3.04
CA ASP A 255 23.20 3.60 -2.18
C ASP A 255 22.53 2.21 -2.31
N ASN A 256 22.98 1.26 -1.50
CA ASN A 256 22.49 -0.12 -1.50
C ASN A 256 21.03 -0.24 -1.01
N LEU A 257 20.54 0.72 -0.24
CA LEU A 257 19.15 0.79 0.25
C LEU A 257 18.26 1.64 -0.65
N GLY A 258 18.79 2.13 -1.78
CA GLY A 258 18.03 2.95 -2.73
C GLY A 258 17.86 4.42 -2.31
N ASN A 259 18.59 4.91 -1.29
CA ASN A 259 18.63 6.35 -1.04
C ASN A 259 19.42 7.03 -2.16
N ARG A 260 18.88 8.12 -2.70
CA ARG A 260 19.55 8.91 -3.74
C ARG A 260 20.70 9.71 -3.16
N VAL A 261 21.94 9.23 -3.28
CA VAL A 261 23.13 9.92 -2.74
C VAL A 261 23.61 11.09 -3.60
N ARG A 262 23.28 11.09 -4.89
CA ARG A 262 23.66 12.18 -5.81
C ARG A 262 22.60 12.40 -6.87
N GLN A 263 22.38 13.67 -7.21
CA GLN A 263 21.65 14.09 -8.39
C GLN A 263 22.51 15.11 -9.16
N LYS A 264 22.54 15.00 -10.47
CA LYS A 264 23.00 16.07 -11.35
C LYS A 264 21.82 16.51 -12.20
N LEU A 265 21.31 17.72 -11.97
CA LEU A 265 20.26 18.34 -12.76
C LEU A 265 20.90 19.42 -13.65
N ASN A 266 20.88 19.19 -14.96
CA ASN A 266 21.64 19.95 -15.94
C ASN A 266 23.14 19.97 -15.57
N SER A 267 23.70 21.14 -15.28
CA SER A 267 25.08 21.30 -14.81
C SER A 267 25.22 21.27 -13.29
N THR A 268 24.12 21.38 -12.54
CA THR A 268 24.13 21.53 -11.08
C THR A 268 24.11 20.18 -10.39
N ILE A 269 25.03 19.98 -9.45
CA ILE A 269 25.11 18.76 -8.63
C ILE A 269 24.48 19.03 -7.27
N THR A 270 23.68 18.09 -6.80
CA THR A 270 23.22 18.00 -5.41
C THR A 270 23.68 16.66 -4.82
N ARG A 271 24.29 16.70 -3.63
CA ARG A 271 24.62 15.52 -2.83
C ARG A 271 23.69 15.41 -1.65
N TYR A 272 23.33 14.19 -1.28
CA TYR A 272 22.44 13.89 -0.17
C TYR A 272 23.16 12.98 0.83
N ALA A 273 22.96 13.25 2.11
CA ALA A 273 23.51 12.45 3.20
C ALA A 273 22.38 11.91 4.07
N TYR A 274 22.51 10.66 4.53
CA TYR A 274 21.50 9.94 5.29
C TYR A 274 22.09 9.40 6.60
N ASN A 275 21.26 9.17 7.60
CA ASN A 275 21.67 8.43 8.80
C ASN A 275 21.42 6.91 8.63
N SER A 276 21.70 6.13 9.68
CA SER A 276 21.54 4.66 9.67
C SER A 276 20.11 4.16 9.52
N VAL A 277 19.11 5.03 9.72
CA VAL A 277 17.68 4.72 9.55
C VAL A 277 17.08 5.35 8.28
N ASN A 278 17.94 5.73 7.32
CA ASN A 278 17.58 6.27 6.01
C ASN A 278 16.92 7.67 6.03
N GLU A 279 16.94 8.38 7.14
CA GLU A 279 16.49 9.77 7.22
C GLU A 279 17.47 10.68 6.47
N LEU A 280 16.97 11.61 5.66
CA LEU A 280 17.81 12.56 4.92
C LEU A 280 18.33 13.59 5.90
N THR A 281 19.63 13.66 6.20
CA THR A 281 20.16 14.63 7.16
C THR A 281 20.60 15.93 6.50
N ASN A 282 21.13 15.85 5.27
CA ASN A 282 21.63 17.00 4.53
C ASN A 282 21.42 16.87 3.03
N SER A 283 21.14 17.97 2.35
CA SER A 283 21.25 18.10 0.89
C SER A 283 22.09 19.33 0.53
N THR A 284 23.19 19.13 -0.18
CA THR A 284 24.12 20.18 -0.60
C THR A 284 24.08 20.35 -2.11
N THR A 285 23.57 21.48 -2.57
CA THR A 285 23.55 21.90 -3.97
C THR A 285 24.77 22.76 -4.25
N TYR A 286 25.63 22.28 -5.15
CA TYR A 286 26.84 22.94 -5.62
C TYR A 286 26.50 23.94 -6.72
N SER A 287 25.90 25.05 -6.29
CA SER A 287 25.63 26.25 -7.08
C SER A 287 26.53 27.41 -6.65
N THR A 288 26.38 28.59 -7.26
CA THR A 288 27.03 29.83 -6.81
C THR A 288 25.95 30.85 -6.43
N PRO A 289 25.73 31.15 -5.13
CA PRO A 289 26.38 30.54 -3.96
C PRO A 289 25.96 29.08 -3.78
N GLN A 290 26.81 28.29 -3.11
CA GLN A 290 26.45 26.93 -2.68
C GLN A 290 25.21 27.04 -1.79
N THR A 291 24.37 26.02 -1.73
CA THR A 291 23.27 25.94 -0.77
C THR A 291 23.28 24.59 -0.09
N THR A 292 23.36 24.57 1.24
CA THR A 292 23.14 23.35 2.02
C THR A 292 21.85 23.49 2.82
N ILE A 293 21.06 22.43 2.82
CA ILE A 293 19.84 22.30 3.62
C ILE A 293 20.07 21.15 4.60
N ALA A 294 19.93 21.45 5.89
CA ALA A 294 19.93 20.46 6.95
C ALA A 294 18.50 20.09 7.33
N TYR A 295 18.27 18.82 7.61
CA TYR A 295 16.97 18.26 7.96
C TYR A 295 17.09 17.56 9.32
N SER A 296 15.98 17.54 10.06
CA SER A 296 15.89 16.80 11.32
C SER A 296 14.55 16.11 11.40
N TYR A 297 14.48 15.01 12.14
CA TYR A 297 13.29 14.19 12.30
C TYR A 297 12.88 14.13 13.77
N ASP A 298 11.59 13.89 14.00
CA ASP A 298 11.13 13.47 15.31
C ASP A 298 11.48 11.99 15.56
N PRO A 299 11.35 11.49 16.80
CA PRO A 299 11.66 10.10 17.11
C PRO A 299 10.83 9.03 16.38
N ASN A 300 9.74 9.41 15.70
CA ASN A 300 8.90 8.53 14.90
C ASN A 300 9.29 8.55 13.42
N GLY A 301 10.39 9.23 13.07
CA GLY A 301 10.86 9.32 11.69
C GLY A 301 10.06 10.29 10.84
N ASN A 302 9.33 11.24 11.43
CA ASN A 302 8.67 12.31 10.68
C ASN A 302 9.56 13.54 10.58
N LEU A 303 9.63 14.17 9.40
CA LEU A 303 10.43 15.37 9.18
C LEU A 303 9.97 16.48 10.14
N LYS A 304 10.88 17.05 10.92
CA LYS A 304 10.61 18.06 11.95
C LYS A 304 11.02 19.47 11.51
N THR A 305 12.22 19.62 10.94
CA THR A 305 12.70 20.91 10.42
C THR A 305 13.50 20.76 9.13
N GLN A 306 13.47 21.81 8.31
CA GLN A 306 14.31 21.99 7.13
C GLN A 306 14.97 23.39 7.19
N ASN A 307 16.29 23.44 7.31
CA ASN A 307 17.06 24.66 7.60
C ASN A 307 18.09 24.94 6.51
N VAL A 308 18.15 26.16 5.96
CA VAL A 308 19.17 26.54 4.97
C VAL A 308 20.39 27.09 5.70
N THR A 309 21.55 26.45 5.55
CA THR A 309 22.76 26.81 6.30
C THR A 309 23.55 27.97 5.71
N ASN A 310 23.22 28.45 4.51
CA ASN A 310 24.05 29.44 3.80
C ASN A 310 23.53 30.89 3.87
N VAL A 311 22.38 31.14 4.51
CA VAL A 311 21.80 32.49 4.66
C VAL A 311 21.16 32.72 6.05
N GLY A 312 21.38 31.85 7.04
CA GLY A 312 20.92 32.08 8.42
C GLY A 312 19.39 32.10 8.65
N THR A 313 18.57 31.80 7.65
CA THR A 313 17.10 31.78 7.78
C THR A 313 16.59 30.33 7.92
N VAL A 314 16.03 30.01 9.08
CA VAL A 314 15.23 28.78 9.28
C VAL A 314 14.00 28.83 8.38
N ARG A 315 13.81 27.77 7.58
CA ARG A 315 12.96 27.77 6.38
C ARG A 315 11.67 26.97 6.55
N TRP A 316 11.64 25.82 7.23
CA TRP A 316 10.39 25.12 7.50
C TRP A 316 10.39 24.36 8.82
N THR A 317 9.25 24.37 9.51
CA THR A 317 8.94 23.55 10.68
C THR A 317 7.67 22.76 10.40
N TYR A 318 7.68 21.49 10.77
CA TYR A 318 6.58 20.54 10.58
C TYR A 318 6.16 19.98 11.94
N THR A 319 4.86 19.83 12.15
CA THR A 319 4.31 19.20 13.36
C THR A 319 3.34 18.10 12.99
N TRP A 320 3.36 17.02 13.75
CA TRP A 320 2.65 15.78 13.46
C TRP A 320 1.74 15.42 14.63
N ASP A 321 0.71 14.63 14.38
CA ASP A 321 -0.06 14.01 15.46
C ASP A 321 0.56 12.67 15.88
N ALA A 322 -0.01 12.08 16.93
CA ALA A 322 0.46 10.81 17.48
C ALA A 322 0.24 9.60 16.54
N ALA A 323 -0.48 9.77 15.43
CA ALA A 323 -0.64 8.76 14.37
C ALA A 323 0.23 9.09 13.14
N ASN A 324 1.27 9.93 13.31
CA ASN A 324 2.22 10.32 12.28
C ASN A 324 1.59 11.04 11.07
N ARG A 325 0.53 11.83 11.29
CA ARG A 325 -0.11 12.65 10.24
C ARG A 325 0.29 14.11 10.36
N LEU A 326 0.64 14.75 9.23
CA LEU A 326 1.15 16.13 9.21
C LEU A 326 0.05 17.11 9.60
N LEU A 327 0.17 17.78 10.73
CA LEU A 327 -0.81 18.77 11.21
C LEU A 327 -0.54 20.18 10.72
N LYS A 328 0.74 20.55 10.57
CA LYS A 328 1.14 21.90 10.18
C LYS A 328 2.50 21.89 9.52
N ALA A 329 2.65 22.71 8.48
CA ALA A 329 3.92 23.11 7.92
C ALA A 329 4.01 24.65 7.89
N THR A 330 5.13 25.24 8.33
CA THR A 330 5.30 26.69 8.41
C THR A 330 6.73 27.13 8.12
N ASN A 331 6.89 28.25 7.40
CA ASN A 331 8.18 28.87 7.10
C ASN A 331 8.35 30.28 7.73
N GLY A 332 7.49 30.63 8.68
CA GLY A 332 7.49 31.95 9.32
C GLY A 332 6.63 33.00 8.60
N THR A 333 6.30 32.81 7.32
CA THR A 333 5.45 33.72 6.53
C THR A 333 4.18 33.05 5.98
N GLY A 334 4.11 31.71 5.95
CA GLY A 334 2.95 30.92 5.55
C GLY A 334 2.67 29.76 6.51
N GLN A 335 1.38 29.51 6.76
CA GLN A 335 0.91 28.44 7.64
C GLN A 335 -0.05 27.54 6.86
N ALA A 336 0.38 26.32 6.57
CA ALA A 336 -0.51 25.25 6.14
C ALA A 336 -0.93 24.44 7.37
N ARG A 337 -2.22 24.13 7.50
CA ARG A 337 -2.77 23.28 8.57
C ARG A 337 -3.71 22.25 8.00
N TYR A 338 -3.71 21.06 8.59
CA TYR A 338 -4.49 19.93 8.10
C TYR A 338 -5.23 19.26 9.26
N ALA A 339 -6.41 18.72 8.96
CA ALA A 339 -7.18 17.89 9.88
C ALA A 339 -7.61 16.59 9.20
N TYR A 340 -7.52 15.49 9.93
CA TYR A 340 -7.75 14.13 9.41
C TYR A 340 -8.88 13.42 10.16
N ASP A 341 -9.57 12.52 9.49
CA ASP A 341 -10.56 11.63 10.12
C ASP A 341 -9.93 10.43 10.83
N GLY A 342 -10.78 9.54 11.35
CA GLY A 342 -10.35 8.36 12.11
C GLY A 342 -9.62 7.29 11.30
N VAL A 343 -9.60 7.39 9.96
CA VAL A 343 -8.90 6.46 9.05
C VAL A 343 -7.74 7.12 8.30
N GLY A 344 -7.38 8.35 8.67
CA GLY A 344 -6.20 9.04 8.14
C GLY A 344 -6.45 9.89 6.89
N ARG A 345 -7.71 10.10 6.47
CA ARG A 345 -8.03 10.94 5.32
C ARG A 345 -8.01 12.42 5.70
N MET A 346 -7.34 13.26 4.91
CA MET A 346 -7.35 14.71 5.13
C MET A 346 -8.74 15.28 4.80
N LEU A 347 -9.47 15.78 5.80
CA LEU A 347 -10.81 16.35 5.64
C LEU A 347 -10.84 17.88 5.64
N GLU A 348 -9.81 18.53 6.19
CA GLU A 348 -9.64 19.99 6.15
C GLU A 348 -8.20 20.35 5.78
N SER A 349 -8.04 21.34 4.89
CA SER A 349 -6.76 21.98 4.58
C SER A 349 -6.92 23.49 4.62
N ILE A 350 -6.10 24.15 5.43
CA ILE A 350 -6.04 25.61 5.55
C ILE A 350 -4.69 26.07 5.02
N GLU A 351 -4.69 26.76 3.89
CA GLU A 351 -3.49 27.27 3.21
C GLU A 351 -3.68 28.74 2.86
N GLY A 352 -2.96 29.63 3.56
CA GLY A 352 -3.20 31.07 3.46
C GLY A 352 -4.61 31.43 3.94
N SER A 353 -5.40 32.08 3.07
CA SER A 353 -6.82 32.39 3.34
C SER A 353 -7.80 31.31 2.88
N SER A 354 -7.32 30.26 2.21
CA SER A 354 -8.17 29.20 1.67
C SER A 354 -8.39 28.10 2.69
N THR A 355 -9.65 27.73 2.93
CA THR A 355 -10.03 26.55 3.73
C THR A 355 -10.78 25.57 2.84
N TRP A 356 -10.24 24.38 2.67
CA TRP A 356 -10.76 23.33 1.81
C TRP A 356 -11.29 22.16 2.63
N PHE A 357 -12.46 21.64 2.26
CA PHE A 357 -13.01 20.37 2.78
C PHE A 357 -13.03 19.30 1.71
N LEU A 358 -12.79 18.03 2.07
CA LEU A 358 -12.57 16.95 1.09
C LEU A 358 -13.36 15.69 1.40
N ALA A 359 -13.86 15.01 0.36
CA ALA A 359 -14.43 13.66 0.42
C ALA A 359 -13.74 12.73 -0.58
N TYR A 360 -13.80 11.41 -0.32
CA TYR A 360 -12.99 10.42 -1.01
C TYR A 360 -13.80 9.24 -1.54
N SER A 361 -13.22 8.53 -2.51
CA SER A 361 -13.55 7.14 -2.87
C SER A 361 -12.25 6.37 -2.95
N GLY A 362 -12.03 5.44 -2.02
CA GLY A 362 -10.70 4.85 -1.83
C GLY A 362 -9.68 5.95 -1.53
N THR A 363 -8.57 5.97 -2.27
CA THR A 363 -7.50 6.97 -2.13
C THR A 363 -7.74 8.25 -2.94
N GLU A 364 -8.77 8.28 -3.79
CA GLU A 364 -9.01 9.39 -4.72
C GLU A 364 -10.03 10.39 -4.17
N ILE A 365 -9.80 11.67 -4.43
CA ILE A 365 -10.69 12.75 -4.01
C ILE A 365 -11.89 12.82 -4.97
N LEU A 366 -13.09 12.68 -4.43
CA LEU A 366 -14.35 12.87 -5.15
C LEU A 366 -14.87 14.30 -5.06
N TYR A 367 -14.66 14.96 -3.93
CA TYR A 367 -15.27 16.25 -3.66
C TYR A 367 -14.29 17.20 -2.98
N ARG A 368 -14.30 18.48 -3.39
CA ARG A 368 -13.68 19.57 -2.64
C ARG A 368 -14.66 20.74 -2.47
N ASN A 369 -14.72 21.31 -1.28
CA ASN A 369 -15.41 22.58 -1.03
C ASN A 369 -14.41 23.63 -0.58
N LEU A 370 -14.36 24.76 -1.28
CA LEU A 370 -13.70 25.96 -0.75
C LEU A 370 -14.71 26.71 0.13
N LEU A 371 -14.33 26.96 1.38
CA LEU A 371 -15.19 27.62 2.37
C LEU A 371 -15.76 28.93 1.80
N ASN A 372 -17.08 29.09 1.92
CA ASN A 372 -17.86 30.24 1.44
C ASN A 372 -17.74 30.54 -0.07
N GLN A 373 -17.22 29.60 -0.85
CA GLN A 373 -17.04 29.73 -2.29
C GLN A 373 -17.59 28.49 -2.98
N ASN A 374 -16.76 27.81 -3.76
CA ASN A 374 -17.20 26.93 -4.81
C ASN A 374 -17.14 25.47 -4.38
N ASN A 375 -18.08 24.67 -4.89
CA ASN A 375 -18.02 23.20 -4.80
C ASN A 375 -17.34 22.64 -6.03
N GLN A 376 -16.51 21.62 -5.83
CA GLN A 376 -15.82 20.90 -6.89
C GLN A 376 -16.20 19.42 -6.80
N ALA A 377 -16.91 18.92 -7.81
CA ALA A 377 -17.20 17.50 -7.97
C ALA A 377 -16.23 16.91 -9.01
N TYR A 378 -15.51 15.86 -8.64
CA TYR A 378 -14.59 15.13 -9.51
C TYR A 378 -15.28 13.88 -10.03
N VAL A 379 -15.44 13.82 -11.35
CA VAL A 379 -16.14 12.73 -12.03
C VAL A 379 -15.10 11.82 -12.70
N SER A 380 -15.17 10.54 -12.37
CA SER A 380 -14.32 9.50 -12.93
C SER A 380 -15.14 8.36 -13.50
N ALA A 381 -14.62 7.67 -14.50
CA ALA A 381 -15.19 6.45 -15.05
C ALA A 381 -14.12 5.57 -15.69
N ALA A 382 -14.32 4.24 -15.65
CA ALA A 382 -13.38 3.27 -16.21
C ALA A 382 -11.92 3.48 -15.76
N GLY A 383 -11.73 3.84 -14.48
CA GLY A 383 -10.40 4.12 -13.92
C GLY A 383 -9.76 5.46 -14.33
N ILE A 384 -10.50 6.33 -15.04
CA ILE A 384 -9.99 7.60 -15.59
C ILE A 384 -10.67 8.77 -14.89
N LYS A 385 -9.87 9.74 -14.40
CA LYS A 385 -10.37 11.06 -13.94
C LYS A 385 -10.77 11.88 -15.17
N LEU A 386 -12.07 12.16 -15.32
CA LEU A 386 -12.61 12.81 -16.53
C LEU A 386 -12.68 14.32 -16.39
N VAL A 387 -13.39 14.80 -15.36
CA VAL A 387 -13.76 16.21 -15.26
C VAL A 387 -13.93 16.65 -13.81
N ARG A 388 -13.48 17.86 -13.51
CA ARG A 388 -13.87 18.61 -12.31
C ARG A 388 -14.97 19.60 -12.67
N VAL A 389 -16.09 19.50 -11.99
CA VAL A 389 -17.24 20.41 -12.11
C VAL A 389 -17.20 21.41 -10.97
N VAL A 390 -17.08 22.69 -11.29
CA VAL A 390 -17.11 23.80 -10.34
C VAL A 390 -18.45 24.53 -10.44
N ASP A 391 -19.17 24.64 -9.33
CA ASP A 391 -20.48 25.31 -9.20
C ASP A 391 -21.53 24.94 -10.25
N ARG A 392 -21.50 23.67 -10.68
CA ARG A 392 -22.42 23.00 -11.63
C ARG A 392 -22.18 23.28 -13.11
N THR A 393 -21.52 24.38 -13.47
CA THR A 393 -21.42 24.82 -14.88
C THR A 393 -20.00 24.84 -15.43
N ALA A 394 -19.01 25.15 -14.60
CA ALA A 394 -17.61 25.22 -15.05
C ALA A 394 -16.99 23.82 -15.04
N MET A 395 -16.65 23.33 -16.22
CA MET A 395 -16.14 21.98 -16.48
C MET A 395 -14.66 22.05 -16.86
N TYR A 396 -13.83 21.38 -16.07
CA TYR A 396 -12.40 21.28 -16.28
C TYR A 396 -12.04 19.83 -16.59
N TYR A 397 -11.84 19.52 -17.86
CA TYR A 397 -11.57 18.16 -18.34
C TYR A 397 -10.09 17.84 -18.24
N TYR A 398 -9.76 16.72 -17.59
CA TYR A 398 -8.37 16.29 -17.34
C TYR A 398 -7.87 15.39 -18.47
N HIS A 399 -6.69 15.70 -18.99
CA HIS A 399 -5.98 14.91 -19.99
C HIS A 399 -4.64 14.48 -19.39
N THR A 400 -4.55 13.20 -19.04
CA THR A 400 -3.44 12.65 -18.27
C THR A 400 -2.49 11.81 -19.13
N ASP A 401 -1.27 11.62 -18.64
CA ASP A 401 -0.36 10.60 -19.14
C ASP A 401 -0.68 9.20 -18.57
N ALA A 402 0.08 8.19 -18.96
CA ALA A 402 -0.11 6.80 -18.52
C ALA A 402 0.04 6.59 -16.99
N LEU A 403 0.67 7.51 -16.27
CA LEU A 403 0.76 7.47 -14.80
C LEU A 403 -0.40 8.21 -14.11
N GLY A 404 -1.30 8.83 -14.89
CA GLY A 404 -2.35 9.70 -14.36
C GLY A 404 -1.87 11.13 -14.09
N SER A 405 -0.64 11.52 -14.48
CA SER A 405 -0.18 12.90 -14.29
C SER A 405 -0.94 13.84 -15.23
N THR A 406 -1.42 14.97 -14.71
CA THR A 406 -2.18 15.96 -15.49
C THR A 406 -1.28 16.69 -16.47
N ARG A 407 -1.27 16.27 -17.75
CA ARG A 407 -0.50 16.95 -18.80
C ARG A 407 -1.21 18.19 -19.32
N MET A 408 -2.55 18.17 -19.33
CA MET A 408 -3.35 19.28 -19.80
C MET A 408 -4.76 19.27 -19.17
N ILE A 409 -5.33 20.45 -18.95
CA ILE A 409 -6.75 20.61 -18.61
C ILE A 409 -7.38 21.52 -19.65
N THR A 410 -8.56 21.15 -20.14
CA THR A 410 -9.37 21.99 -21.04
C THR A 410 -10.68 22.41 -20.41
N TYR A 411 -11.17 23.60 -20.76
CA TYR A 411 -12.43 24.15 -20.27
C TYR A 411 -13.64 23.67 -21.11
N ASN A 412 -14.84 24.19 -20.79
CA ASN A 412 -16.10 23.89 -21.49
C ASN A 412 -16.01 24.06 -23.01
N ASP A 413 -15.30 25.08 -23.47
CA ASP A 413 -15.13 25.44 -24.88
C ASP A 413 -13.95 24.72 -25.55
N ALA A 414 -13.39 23.71 -24.87
CA ALA A 414 -12.22 22.94 -25.31
C ALA A 414 -10.91 23.72 -25.45
N THR A 415 -10.84 24.96 -24.94
CA THR A 415 -9.57 25.69 -24.79
C THR A 415 -8.77 25.11 -23.62
N TYR A 416 -7.44 25.08 -23.73
CA TYR A 416 -6.60 24.66 -22.61
C TYR A 416 -6.54 25.77 -21.56
N VAL A 417 -6.60 25.38 -20.29
CA VAL A 417 -6.48 26.27 -19.12
C VAL A 417 -5.34 25.86 -18.19
N PHE A 418 -4.78 24.67 -18.39
CA PHE A 418 -3.57 24.19 -17.72
C PHE A 418 -2.77 23.33 -18.70
N ILE A 419 -1.46 23.51 -18.76
CA ILE A 419 -0.51 22.58 -19.36
C ILE A 419 0.70 22.50 -18.45
N ASP A 420 1.17 21.28 -18.20
CA ASP A 420 2.40 21.05 -17.45
C ASP A 420 3.12 19.78 -17.92
N ASN A 421 4.40 19.73 -17.65
CA ASN A 421 5.27 18.59 -17.87
C ASN A 421 6.05 18.31 -16.60
N TYR A 422 6.39 17.06 -16.34
CA TYR A 422 7.00 16.68 -15.07
C TYR A 422 8.41 16.12 -15.27
N GLN A 423 9.32 16.52 -14.39
CA GLN A 423 10.54 15.79 -14.11
C GLN A 423 10.17 14.43 -13.50
N PRO A 424 11.04 13.40 -13.58
CA PRO A 424 10.65 12.03 -13.24
C PRO A 424 10.07 11.89 -11.83
N PHE A 425 10.56 12.67 -10.86
CA PHE A 425 10.12 12.64 -9.46
C PHE A 425 9.05 13.72 -9.14
N GLY A 426 8.32 14.23 -10.13
CA GLY A 426 7.12 15.05 -9.92
C GLY A 426 7.31 16.55 -9.78
N LYS A 427 8.55 17.05 -9.88
CA LYS A 427 8.83 18.48 -10.04
C LYS A 427 8.38 18.96 -11.42
N ASP A 428 7.81 20.14 -11.52
CA ASP A 428 7.48 20.76 -12.81
C ASP A 428 8.74 20.86 -13.71
N ASN A 429 8.60 20.58 -15.00
CA ASN A 429 9.63 20.64 -16.02
C ASN A 429 9.44 21.91 -16.86
N GLY A 430 9.75 23.04 -16.24
CA GLY A 430 9.44 24.38 -16.74
C GLY A 430 8.30 25.01 -15.94
N THR A 431 7.77 26.11 -16.45
CA THR A 431 6.64 26.81 -15.81
C THR A 431 5.32 26.27 -16.37
N PRO A 432 4.38 25.84 -15.52
CA PRO A 432 3.02 25.50 -15.96
C PRO A 432 2.36 26.67 -16.72
N LYS A 433 1.50 26.37 -17.68
CA LYS A 433 0.85 27.36 -18.55
C LYS A 433 -0.67 27.37 -18.39
N GLY A 434 -1.30 28.47 -18.80
CA GLY A 434 -2.76 28.64 -18.78
C GLY A 434 -3.26 29.35 -17.53
N SER A 435 -4.57 29.64 -17.48
CA SER A 435 -5.20 30.39 -16.38
C SER A 435 -5.15 29.67 -15.02
N LEU A 436 -4.91 28.36 -15.01
CA LEU A 436 -4.76 27.55 -13.80
C LEU A 436 -3.30 27.22 -13.44
N ALA A 437 -2.31 27.80 -14.12
CA ALA A 437 -0.88 27.48 -13.93
C ALA A 437 -0.43 27.48 -12.45
N ASN A 438 -0.98 28.39 -11.65
CA ASN A 438 -0.59 28.56 -10.25
C ASN A 438 -1.63 28.05 -9.24
N THR A 439 -2.79 27.57 -9.71
CA THR A 439 -3.93 27.22 -8.85
C THR A 439 -4.36 25.76 -8.99
N GLU A 440 -3.96 25.06 -10.06
CA GLU A 440 -4.28 23.64 -10.20
C GLU A 440 -3.58 22.81 -9.12
N LYS A 441 -4.40 21.99 -8.44
CA LYS A 441 -3.97 21.12 -7.35
C LYS A 441 -3.64 19.72 -7.84
N ASP A 442 -4.37 19.15 -8.79
CA ASP A 442 -4.16 17.75 -9.18
C ASP A 442 -3.12 17.66 -10.30
N ARG A 443 -1.87 17.35 -9.95
CA ARG A 443 -0.71 17.47 -10.86
C ARG A 443 -0.05 16.11 -11.14
N PHE A 444 1.18 15.90 -10.68
CA PHE A 444 1.95 14.67 -10.90
C PHE A 444 1.19 13.45 -10.35
N THR A 445 1.02 12.40 -11.17
CA THR A 445 0.24 11.19 -10.87
C THR A 445 -1.21 11.46 -10.42
N GLY A 446 -1.73 12.65 -10.73
CA GLY A 446 -3.08 13.08 -10.34
C GLY A 446 -3.20 13.48 -8.86
N LYS A 447 -2.09 13.50 -8.10
CA LYS A 447 -2.08 13.78 -6.66
C LYS A 447 -2.18 15.27 -6.35
N PRO A 448 -2.80 15.66 -5.22
CA PRO A 448 -2.95 17.05 -4.81
C PRO A 448 -1.61 17.68 -4.41
N PHE A 449 -1.24 18.74 -5.09
CA PHE A 449 -0.08 19.59 -4.80
C PHE A 449 -0.47 20.78 -3.93
N SER A 450 0.28 20.97 -2.86
CA SER A 450 0.20 22.16 -2.01
C SER A 450 1.21 23.19 -2.48
N SER A 451 0.76 24.26 -3.13
CA SER A 451 1.65 25.38 -3.49
C SER A 451 2.19 26.12 -2.28
N ALA A 452 1.51 26.00 -1.12
CA ALA A 452 1.97 26.56 0.14
C ALA A 452 3.24 25.85 0.63
N THR A 453 3.31 24.52 0.56
CA THR A 453 4.40 23.72 1.14
C THR A 453 5.38 23.15 0.11
N GLY A 454 4.96 23.04 -1.15
CA GLY A 454 5.70 22.36 -2.21
C GLY A 454 5.57 20.84 -2.18
N LEU A 455 4.64 20.29 -1.37
CA LEU A 455 4.46 18.85 -1.17
C LEU A 455 3.24 18.32 -1.93
N TYR A 456 3.29 17.04 -2.29
CA TYR A 456 2.13 16.26 -2.72
C TYR A 456 1.52 15.52 -1.53
N TYR A 457 0.19 15.44 -1.51
CA TYR A 457 -0.56 14.62 -0.57
C TYR A 457 -0.90 13.27 -1.20
N ASP A 458 -0.26 12.21 -0.72
CA ASP A 458 -0.41 10.85 -1.23
C ASP A 458 -1.23 10.04 -0.22
N TYR A 459 -2.38 10.56 0.20
CA TYR A 459 -3.33 9.90 1.11
C TYR A 459 -2.81 9.66 2.55
N GLN A 460 -1.93 8.68 2.81
CA GLN A 460 -1.37 8.47 4.15
C GLN A 460 -0.12 9.30 4.43
N ARG A 461 0.61 9.71 3.39
CA ARG A 461 1.89 10.43 3.54
C ARG A 461 1.96 11.68 2.67
N TRP A 462 2.96 12.49 2.96
CA TRP A 462 3.32 13.66 2.17
C TRP A 462 4.63 13.41 1.43
N TYR A 463 4.60 13.67 0.12
CA TYR A 463 5.72 13.45 -0.78
C TYR A 463 6.40 14.77 -1.14
N ASP A 464 7.73 14.85 -0.98
CA ASP A 464 8.52 16.00 -1.40
C ASP A 464 9.15 15.71 -2.78
N PRO A 465 8.60 16.29 -3.87
CA PRO A 465 9.15 16.11 -5.22
C PRO A 465 10.53 16.76 -5.38
N SER A 466 10.92 17.64 -4.45
CA SER A 466 12.15 18.41 -4.55
C SER A 466 13.41 17.59 -4.27
N VAL A 467 13.27 16.60 -3.38
CA VAL A 467 14.27 15.57 -3.05
C VAL A 467 13.83 14.19 -3.52
N GLY A 468 12.57 14.05 -3.94
CA GLY A 468 11.97 12.85 -4.53
C GLY A 468 11.83 11.70 -3.54
N ARG A 469 11.28 12.00 -2.36
CA ARG A 469 11.02 11.02 -1.28
C ARG A 469 9.90 11.49 -0.34
N PHE A 470 9.33 10.58 0.44
CA PHE A 470 8.35 10.91 1.49
C PHE A 470 9.01 11.63 2.67
N ILE A 471 8.24 12.49 3.35
CA ILE A 471 8.72 13.24 4.53
C ILE A 471 8.39 12.57 5.87
N SER A 472 7.73 11.42 5.85
CA SER A 472 7.51 10.53 7.00
C SER A 472 7.86 9.10 6.62
N ALA A 473 8.24 8.31 7.62
CA ALA A 473 8.50 6.89 7.44
C ALA A 473 7.21 6.16 7.03
N ASP A 474 7.35 5.17 6.15
CA ASP A 474 6.31 4.21 5.83
C ASP A 474 5.95 3.39 7.08
N PRO A 475 4.66 3.29 7.45
CA PRO A 475 4.21 2.32 8.43
C PRO A 475 4.54 0.87 8.02
N PHE A 476 4.67 0.61 6.71
CA PHE A 476 5.10 -0.68 6.19
C PHE A 476 6.60 -0.90 6.41
N ARG A 477 6.97 -2.03 7.02
CA ARG A 477 8.35 -2.36 7.40
C ARG A 477 9.23 -2.88 6.25
N GLY A 478 8.65 -3.05 5.07
CA GLY A 478 9.34 -3.68 3.95
C GLY A 478 9.48 -5.20 4.08
N HIS A 479 10.01 -5.81 3.03
CA HIS A 479 10.34 -7.23 2.95
C HIS A 479 11.84 -7.44 2.79
N ARG A 480 12.41 -8.41 3.52
CA ARG A 480 13.84 -8.77 3.42
C ARG A 480 14.23 -9.28 2.02
N SER A 481 13.30 -9.94 1.32
CA SER A 481 13.48 -10.40 -0.07
C SER A 481 13.51 -9.26 -1.09
N ASN A 482 13.08 -8.06 -0.70
CA ASN A 482 13.14 -6.86 -1.52
C ASN A 482 13.84 -5.74 -0.71
N PRO A 483 15.18 -5.71 -0.67
CA PRO A 483 15.92 -4.75 0.15
C PRO A 483 15.56 -3.27 -0.08
N GLN A 484 15.09 -2.90 -1.28
CA GLN A 484 14.63 -1.54 -1.55
C GLN A 484 13.36 -1.16 -0.78
N SER A 485 12.49 -2.13 -0.46
CA SER A 485 11.31 -1.89 0.38
C SER A 485 11.64 -1.60 1.84
N LEU A 486 12.88 -1.89 2.29
CA LEU A 486 13.34 -1.54 3.63
C LEU A 486 13.65 -0.04 3.78
N ASN A 487 13.64 0.71 2.68
CA ASN A 487 13.74 2.15 2.71
C ASN A 487 12.35 2.78 2.91
N SER A 488 12.01 3.05 4.16
CA SER A 488 10.71 3.61 4.55
C SER A 488 10.40 5.00 4.00
N TYR A 489 11.29 5.65 3.26
CA TYR A 489 11.06 6.97 2.67
C TYR A 489 11.05 6.97 1.15
N GLY A 490 11.46 5.86 0.51
CA GLY A 490 11.60 5.78 -0.95
C GLY A 490 10.27 6.01 -1.66
N TYR A 491 10.29 6.75 -2.78
CA TYR A 491 9.13 6.86 -3.66
C TYR A 491 9.20 5.79 -4.75
N VAL A 492 8.20 4.89 -4.76
CA VAL A 492 8.00 3.82 -5.76
C VAL A 492 9.29 3.07 -6.14
N ARG A 493 10.15 2.79 -5.16
CA ARG A 493 11.44 2.10 -5.33
C ARG A 493 12.33 2.72 -6.43
N ASN A 494 12.30 4.05 -6.56
CA ASN A 494 13.01 4.80 -7.58
C ASN A 494 12.62 4.45 -9.04
N MET A 495 11.38 3.99 -9.27
CA MET A 495 10.81 3.74 -10.60
C MET A 495 9.70 4.74 -10.99
N PRO A 496 9.90 6.06 -10.85
CA PRO A 496 8.80 7.03 -10.85
C PRO A 496 8.19 7.31 -12.23
N THR A 497 8.76 6.73 -13.28
CA THR A 497 8.26 6.79 -14.66
C THR A 497 7.32 5.65 -15.01
N SER A 498 7.15 4.67 -14.12
CA SER A 498 6.45 3.41 -14.42
C SER A 498 5.63 2.87 -13.26
N ALA A 499 5.72 3.51 -12.09
CA ALA A 499 4.93 3.19 -10.91
C ALA A 499 4.41 4.47 -10.27
N THR A 500 3.27 4.35 -9.60
CA THR A 500 2.65 5.38 -8.77
C THR A 500 2.43 4.83 -7.37
N ASP A 501 2.27 5.72 -6.40
CA ASP A 501 1.89 5.35 -5.03
C ASP A 501 0.49 5.91 -4.72
N PRO A 502 -0.59 5.12 -4.89
CA PRO A 502 -1.94 5.61 -4.69
C PRO A 502 -2.23 5.99 -3.23
N ALA A 503 -1.66 5.25 -2.28
CA ALA A 503 -1.99 5.32 -0.86
C ALA A 503 -0.92 6.01 0.00
N GLY A 504 0.25 6.30 -0.58
CA GLY A 504 1.42 6.74 0.16
C GLY A 504 1.93 5.63 1.06
N LEU A 505 1.90 4.38 0.63
CA LEU A 505 2.40 3.19 1.35
C LEU A 505 3.14 2.32 0.33
N ASP A 506 4.24 1.66 0.70
CA ASP A 506 5.17 1.01 -0.24
C ASP A 506 4.43 0.36 -1.41
N GLY A 507 4.63 0.97 -2.58
CA GLY A 507 4.01 0.60 -3.84
C GLY A 507 4.51 -0.77 -4.26
N GLY A 508 3.88 -1.82 -3.75
CA GLY A 508 4.03 -3.15 -4.28
C GLY A 508 3.47 -3.18 -5.70
N PHE A 509 4.34 -3.25 -6.70
CA PHE A 509 4.09 -4.02 -7.92
C PHE A 509 3.42 -5.32 -7.51
N GLY A 510 2.10 -5.43 -7.73
CA GLY A 510 1.33 -6.61 -7.35
C GLY A 510 1.25 -6.89 -5.85
N ALA A 511 1.44 -5.89 -4.97
CA ALA A 511 0.82 -5.99 -3.64
C ALA A 511 -0.67 -5.86 -3.90
N ASP A 512 -1.27 -7.03 -4.09
CA ASP A 512 -2.68 -7.31 -3.94
C ASP A 512 -3.40 -6.18 -3.22
N ASN A 513 -4.49 -5.72 -3.83
CA ASN A 513 -5.38 -4.66 -3.37
C ASN A 513 -6.01 -4.97 -1.98
N ARG A 514 -5.39 -5.81 -1.14
CA ARG A 514 -5.77 -6.21 0.22
C ARG A 514 -5.74 -5.07 1.21
N CYS A 515 -4.84 -4.08 1.07
CA CYS A 515 -4.93 -2.86 1.89
C CYS A 515 -6.04 -1.91 1.39
N GLU A 516 -6.43 -1.97 0.12
CA GLU A 516 -7.67 -1.32 -0.34
C GLU A 516 -8.91 -2.06 0.18
N LYS A 517 -8.88 -3.41 0.29
CA LYS A 517 -9.97 -4.23 0.83
C LYS A 517 -10.16 -4.12 2.35
N LEU A 518 -9.14 -3.71 3.12
CA LEU A 518 -9.33 -3.38 4.54
C LEU A 518 -10.02 -2.01 4.74
N HIS A 519 -9.90 -1.10 3.76
CA HIS A 519 -10.60 0.18 3.75
C HIS A 519 -11.89 0.19 2.90
N GLN A 520 -12.10 -0.84 2.08
CA GLN A 520 -13.36 -1.21 1.44
C GLN A 520 -13.84 -2.53 2.06
N CYS A 521 -14.21 -2.52 3.34
CA CYS A 521 -15.00 -3.62 3.87
C CYS A 521 -16.43 -3.47 3.31
N GLY A 522 -16.61 -4.09 2.14
CA GLY A 522 -17.83 -4.18 1.37
C GLY A 522 -17.54 -5.06 0.16
N THR A 523 -17.83 -6.36 0.31
CA THR A 523 -17.86 -7.41 -0.74
C THR A 523 -16.56 -8.20 -0.98
N ILE A 524 -16.47 -9.39 -0.39
CA ILE A 524 -15.82 -10.55 -1.03
C ILE A 524 -16.91 -11.62 -1.14
N ASN A 525 -17.31 -11.95 -2.37
CA ASN A 525 -18.30 -12.99 -2.66
C ASN A 525 -17.67 -14.40 -2.52
N GLY A 526 -18.49 -15.37 -2.15
CA GLY A 526 -18.11 -16.73 -1.75
C GLY A 526 -17.60 -17.68 -2.84
N ALA A 527 -16.70 -17.22 -3.72
CA ALA A 527 -15.93 -18.06 -4.62
C ALA A 527 -14.40 -17.93 -4.44
N GLU A 528 -13.92 -16.95 -3.65
CA GLU A 528 -12.50 -16.83 -3.23
C GLU A 528 -12.22 -17.47 -1.85
N SER A 529 -13.23 -18.09 -1.23
CA SER A 529 -13.20 -18.57 0.16
C SER A 529 -12.36 -19.83 0.41
N ILE A 530 -11.69 -20.40 -0.61
CA ILE A 530 -10.84 -21.59 -0.45
C ILE A 530 -9.34 -21.25 -0.43
N GLU A 531 -8.91 -20.10 -1.00
CA GLU A 531 -7.51 -19.67 -0.90
C GLU A 531 -7.23 -18.80 0.34
N VAL A 532 -8.22 -18.02 0.80
CA VAL A 532 -8.11 -17.22 2.04
C VAL A 532 -7.92 -18.11 3.28
N ALA A 533 -8.44 -19.34 3.27
CA ALA A 533 -8.27 -20.29 4.36
C ALA A 533 -6.92 -21.02 4.34
N LYS A 534 -6.20 -21.04 3.22
CA LYS A 534 -4.91 -21.76 3.13
C LYS A 534 -3.75 -20.93 3.68
N ASP A 535 -3.74 -19.62 3.45
CA ASP A 535 -2.63 -18.76 3.91
C ASP A 535 -2.80 -18.29 5.37
N ALA A 536 -4.02 -18.28 5.91
CA ALA A 536 -4.27 -18.04 7.34
C ALA A 536 -3.92 -19.24 8.24
N LEU A 537 -3.74 -20.44 7.66
CA LEU A 537 -3.34 -21.65 8.39
C LEU A 537 -1.82 -21.90 8.42
N ILE A 538 -1.01 -21.04 7.81
CA ILE A 538 0.46 -21.19 7.80
C ILE A 538 1.15 -20.47 8.97
N PHE A 539 0.40 -19.70 9.80
CA PHE A 539 0.95 -19.00 10.98
C PHE A 539 0.48 -19.51 12.35
N ALA A 540 -0.26 -20.61 12.41
CA ALA A 540 -0.51 -21.31 13.66
C ALA A 540 -0.19 -22.79 13.48
N GLY A 541 0.97 -23.21 13.99
CA GLY A 541 1.29 -24.63 14.09
C GLY A 541 0.32 -25.33 15.04
N VAL A 542 -0.77 -25.86 14.49
CA VAL A 542 -1.63 -26.87 15.11
C VAL A 542 -2.04 -27.86 14.02
N VAL A 543 -1.24 -28.92 13.85
CA VAL A 543 -1.66 -30.11 13.11
C VAL A 543 -2.43 -30.99 14.09
N THR A 544 -3.75 -31.11 13.94
CA THR A 544 -4.47 -32.40 13.77
C THR A 544 -6.00 -32.28 13.96
N LEU A 545 -6.73 -32.98 13.07
CA LEU A 545 -8.13 -33.45 13.16
C LEU A 545 -9.26 -32.39 13.21
N GLY A 546 -9.81 -32.06 12.03
CA GLY A 546 -11.06 -31.28 11.96
C GLY A 546 -11.58 -30.87 10.58
N VAL A 547 -11.43 -31.68 9.51
CA VAL A 547 -12.04 -31.40 8.19
C VAL A 547 -12.81 -32.62 7.66
N VAL A 548 -13.86 -33.01 8.39
CA VAL A 548 -14.89 -33.95 7.89
C VAL A 548 -16.32 -33.42 8.09
N VAL A 549 -16.53 -32.18 8.60
CA VAL A 549 -17.89 -31.69 8.93
C VAL A 549 -18.42 -30.56 8.02
N CYS A 550 -17.71 -30.16 6.96
CA CYS A 550 -18.22 -29.13 6.02
C CYS A 550 -18.52 -29.62 4.58
N ILE A 551 -18.70 -30.92 4.37
CA ILE A 551 -19.22 -31.46 3.09
C ILE A 551 -20.65 -32.02 3.23
N LEU A 552 -21.22 -32.06 4.44
CA LEU A 552 -22.60 -32.53 4.68
C LEU A 552 -23.66 -31.44 4.89
N ALA A 553 -23.30 -30.15 4.79
CA ALA A 553 -24.27 -29.05 4.95
C ALA A 553 -24.78 -28.43 3.63
N CYS A 554 -24.32 -28.88 2.47
CA CYS A 554 -24.82 -28.44 1.15
C CYS A 554 -25.81 -29.42 0.49
N ALA A 555 -26.23 -30.47 1.20
CA ALA A 555 -27.23 -31.42 0.70
C ALA A 555 -28.66 -31.18 1.24
N GLU A 556 -28.87 -30.30 2.24
CA GLU A 556 -30.19 -30.09 2.85
C GLU A 556 -30.89 -28.76 2.48
N VAL A 557 -30.26 -27.87 1.72
CA VAL A 557 -30.92 -26.63 1.25
C VAL A 557 -31.56 -26.78 -0.14
N ALA A 558 -31.31 -27.90 -0.84
CA ALA A 558 -32.00 -28.23 -2.09
C ALA A 558 -33.41 -28.83 -1.90
N ALA A 559 -33.88 -29.00 -0.65
CA ALA A 559 -35.23 -29.50 -0.36
C ALA A 559 -36.24 -28.42 0.08
N ALA A 560 -35.85 -27.14 0.18
CA ALA A 560 -36.73 -26.08 0.71
C ALA A 560 -37.26 -25.07 -0.32
N LEU A 561 -36.87 -25.19 -1.60
CA LEU A 561 -37.47 -24.41 -2.70
C LEU A 561 -37.88 -25.38 -3.80
N GLY A 562 -39.14 -25.84 -3.73
CA GLY A 562 -39.73 -26.78 -4.67
C GLY A 562 -39.70 -26.27 -6.11
N ILE A 563 -38.65 -26.63 -6.84
CA ILE A 563 -38.61 -26.59 -8.30
C ILE A 563 -38.54 -28.04 -8.77
N ILE A 564 -39.68 -28.50 -9.27
CA ILE A 564 -39.82 -29.77 -9.97
C ILE A 564 -38.99 -29.65 -11.26
N CYS A 565 -37.85 -30.33 -11.33
CA CYS A 565 -37.20 -30.61 -12.60
C CYS A 565 -37.98 -31.74 -13.29
N LEU A 566 -38.78 -31.38 -14.28
CA LEU A 566 -39.15 -32.32 -15.35
C LEU A 566 -37.90 -32.51 -16.20
N ALA A 567 -37.34 -33.72 -16.12
CA ALA A 567 -36.39 -34.24 -17.09
C ALA A 567 -37.13 -34.51 -18.40
N ASP A 568 -36.60 -34.00 -19.51
CA ASP A 568 -36.37 -34.75 -20.76
C ASP A 568 -35.86 -33.77 -21.83
N GLU A 569 -34.61 -33.96 -22.26
CA GLU A 569 -34.07 -33.85 -23.63
C GLU A 569 -32.52 -33.70 -23.60
N PRO A 570 -31.77 -34.26 -24.57
CA PRO A 570 -30.36 -34.62 -24.45
C PRO A 570 -29.38 -33.51 -24.90
N GLY A 571 -28.45 -33.13 -24.04
CA GLY A 571 -27.40 -32.16 -24.39
C GLY A 571 -26.28 -31.89 -23.37
N CYS A 572 -26.28 -32.54 -22.20
CA CYS A 572 -25.31 -32.27 -21.13
C CYS A 572 -24.34 -33.45 -20.86
N GLN A 573 -23.69 -33.96 -21.91
CA GLN A 573 -22.43 -34.72 -21.77
C GLN A 573 -21.35 -33.99 -22.57
N GLY A 574 -20.63 -33.09 -21.90
CA GLY A 574 -19.56 -32.30 -22.52
C GLY A 574 -19.04 -31.12 -21.70
N ALA A 575 -19.71 -30.75 -20.61
CA ALA A 575 -19.30 -29.60 -19.78
C ALA A 575 -18.54 -29.97 -18.49
N ALA A 576 -18.37 -31.26 -18.18
CA ALA A 576 -17.64 -31.72 -16.99
C ALA A 576 -16.16 -32.05 -17.29
N ASP A 577 -15.80 -32.42 -18.52
CA ASP A 577 -14.43 -32.80 -18.87
C ASP A 577 -13.53 -31.61 -19.25
N THR A 578 -14.09 -30.48 -19.66
CA THR A 578 -13.31 -29.28 -20.04
C THR A 578 -12.80 -28.50 -18.82
N LEU A 579 -13.54 -28.54 -17.71
CA LEU A 579 -13.19 -27.79 -16.49
C LEU A 579 -12.01 -28.43 -15.73
N VAL A 580 -11.85 -29.76 -15.82
CA VAL A 580 -10.73 -30.47 -15.19
C VAL A 580 -9.43 -30.27 -15.99
N LYS A 581 -9.54 -30.11 -17.32
CA LYS A 581 -8.39 -29.90 -18.20
C LYS A 581 -7.80 -28.50 -18.06
N ASP A 582 -8.65 -27.46 -17.95
CA ASP A 582 -8.20 -26.08 -17.80
C ASP A 582 -7.52 -25.82 -16.43
N VAL A 583 -7.95 -26.53 -15.37
CA VAL A 583 -7.33 -26.44 -14.04
C VAL A 583 -5.96 -27.13 -13.98
N LEU A 584 -5.76 -28.21 -14.77
CA LEU A 584 -4.46 -28.88 -14.88
C LEU A 584 -3.48 -28.11 -15.78
N ASP A 585 -3.96 -27.45 -16.84
CA ASP A 585 -3.10 -26.66 -17.74
C ASP A 585 -2.64 -25.34 -17.10
N LEU A 586 -3.41 -24.74 -16.18
CA LEU A 586 -3.01 -23.55 -15.42
C LEU A 586 -1.91 -23.82 -14.38
N GLY A 587 -1.88 -25.02 -13.79
CA GLY A 587 -0.82 -25.44 -12.85
C GLY A 587 0.52 -25.78 -13.51
N SER A 588 0.55 -25.92 -14.84
CA SER A 588 1.75 -26.29 -15.60
C SER A 588 2.46 -25.11 -16.26
N LYS A 589 1.80 -23.94 -16.40
CA LYS A 589 2.39 -22.77 -17.07
C LYS A 589 3.46 -22.08 -16.22
N ASP A 590 3.31 -22.11 -14.89
CA ASP A 590 4.27 -21.49 -13.96
C ASP A 590 5.49 -22.37 -13.66
N ALA A 591 5.51 -23.61 -14.17
CA ALA A 591 6.64 -24.54 -14.07
C ALA A 591 7.53 -24.59 -15.33
N ILE A 592 7.23 -23.80 -16.38
CA ILE A 592 7.87 -23.93 -17.71
C ILE A 592 8.99 -22.91 -18.00
N ASP A 593 9.32 -21.98 -17.10
CA ASP A 593 10.44 -21.03 -17.28
C ASP A 593 11.73 -21.38 -16.50
N ALA A 594 11.96 -22.66 -16.19
CA ALA A 594 13.27 -23.18 -15.79
C ALA A 594 13.63 -24.40 -16.66
N GLY A 595 14.69 -24.26 -17.47
CA GLY A 595 14.97 -25.14 -18.60
C GLY A 595 15.18 -26.63 -18.26
N SER A 596 14.39 -27.49 -18.90
CA SER A 596 14.75 -28.83 -19.41
C SER A 596 13.59 -29.35 -20.27
N LYS A 597 13.82 -29.58 -21.57
CA LYS A 597 12.76 -29.84 -22.56
C LYS A 597 12.61 -31.31 -22.97
N ASP A 598 13.14 -32.27 -22.20
CA ASP A 598 13.26 -33.68 -22.65
C ASP A 598 12.57 -34.72 -21.75
N SER A 599 11.46 -34.39 -21.07
CA SER A 599 10.76 -35.41 -20.25
C SER A 599 9.24 -35.28 -20.19
N ILE A 600 8.59 -34.93 -21.31
CA ILE A 600 7.13 -35.07 -21.45
C ILE A 600 6.81 -35.70 -22.81
N ASP A 601 7.04 -37.01 -22.92
CA ASP A 601 6.44 -37.81 -23.99
C ASP A 601 6.14 -39.27 -23.54
N ALA A 602 5.76 -39.45 -22.28
CA ALA A 602 5.52 -40.79 -21.71
C ALA A 602 4.18 -40.96 -20.97
N LEU A 603 3.23 -40.02 -21.04
CA LEU A 603 2.00 -40.13 -20.26
C LEU A 603 0.70 -39.79 -21.01
N VAL A 604 0.54 -40.30 -22.24
CA VAL A 604 -0.80 -40.48 -22.84
C VAL A 604 -0.77 -41.70 -23.76
N LYS A 605 -1.34 -42.83 -23.31
CA LYS A 605 -2.18 -43.79 -24.08
C LYS A 605 -2.36 -45.14 -23.38
N GLY A 606 -3.62 -45.58 -23.28
CA GLY A 606 -4.00 -46.95 -23.66
C GLY A 606 -4.35 -47.95 -22.56
N GLU A 607 -5.63 -48.31 -22.51
CA GLU A 607 -6.20 -49.47 -21.81
C GLU A 607 -5.63 -50.81 -22.34
N GLY A 608 -5.53 -51.82 -21.44
CA GLY A 608 -5.64 -53.24 -21.78
C GLY A 608 -4.35 -54.09 -21.89
N GLY A 609 -4.25 -55.14 -21.06
CA GLY A 609 -3.69 -56.46 -21.43
C GLY A 609 -2.17 -56.72 -21.36
N ASN A 610 -1.76 -57.48 -20.34
CA ASN A 610 -0.76 -58.58 -20.31
C ASN A 610 0.58 -58.54 -21.12
N VAL A 611 1.68 -58.53 -20.33
CA VAL A 611 2.98 -59.28 -20.39
C VAL A 611 3.96 -59.11 -21.58
N VAL A 612 5.22 -58.73 -21.25
CA VAL A 612 6.52 -59.43 -21.51
C VAL A 612 7.68 -58.46 -21.85
N LYS A 613 8.74 -58.57 -21.00
CA LYS A 613 10.21 -58.46 -21.19
C LYS A 613 10.87 -57.62 -22.32
N GLY A 614 11.95 -56.97 -21.88
CA GLY A 614 13.24 -56.76 -22.59
C GLY A 614 13.28 -55.42 -23.31
N VAL A 615 14.29 -54.55 -23.17
CA VAL A 615 15.75 -54.72 -23.30
C VAL A 615 16.37 -53.43 -22.69
N THR A 616 16.95 -53.48 -21.49
CA THR A 616 18.40 -53.48 -21.12
C THR A 616 19.20 -52.20 -21.40
N ASP A 617 19.88 -51.77 -20.32
CA ASP A 617 21.17 -51.09 -20.23
C ASP A 617 21.28 -49.61 -20.62
N ASP A 618 21.18 -48.73 -19.61
CA ASP A 618 22.35 -47.98 -19.14
C ASP A 618 22.11 -47.28 -17.78
N LEU A 619 23.14 -47.32 -16.93
CA LEU A 619 23.32 -46.68 -15.59
C LEU A 619 22.77 -47.43 -14.35
N ALA A 620 23.64 -48.29 -13.83
CA ALA A 620 23.67 -48.81 -12.45
C ALA A 620 24.40 -47.82 -11.49
N PRO A 621 24.61 -48.14 -10.19
CA PRO A 621 23.70 -48.54 -9.12
C PRO A 621 23.94 -47.69 -7.84
N ASN A 622 23.22 -48.00 -6.74
CA ASN A 622 23.23 -47.36 -5.39
C ASN A 622 22.11 -46.31 -5.27
N ILE A 623 20.94 -46.61 -4.70
CA ILE A 623 20.72 -46.84 -3.27
C ILE A 623 19.47 -47.72 -3.08
N ARG A 624 19.67 -48.96 -2.63
CA ARG A 624 18.80 -49.61 -1.64
C ARG A 624 19.73 -50.20 -0.60
N ASN A 625 19.73 -49.64 0.61
CA ASN A 625 19.62 -50.41 1.85
C ASN A 625 19.89 -49.56 3.11
N THR A 626 18.94 -49.67 4.04
CA THR A 626 19.15 -49.82 5.49
C THR A 626 19.36 -48.58 6.35
N PHE A 627 18.26 -48.18 7.00
CA PHE A 627 18.28 -47.65 8.36
C PHE A 627 18.83 -48.72 9.33
N ALA A 628 19.96 -48.45 9.98
CA ALA A 628 20.36 -49.07 11.24
C ALA A 628 21.52 -48.27 11.88
N GLY A 629 21.39 -47.94 13.16
CA GLY A 629 22.49 -47.48 14.02
C GLY A 629 22.44 -45.99 14.36
N GLY A 630 22.16 -45.70 15.63
CA GLY A 630 22.19 -44.34 16.17
C GLY A 630 23.62 -43.87 16.40
N ASP A 631 23.87 -42.62 16.03
CA ASP A 631 24.92 -41.76 16.58
C ASP A 631 24.57 -40.30 16.23
N ALA A 632 24.67 -39.41 17.22
CA ALA A 632 24.26 -38.01 17.12
C ALA A 632 25.13 -37.23 16.11
N GLN A 633 24.50 -36.70 15.05
CA GLN A 633 25.16 -35.81 14.09
C GLN A 633 25.28 -34.39 14.67
N ARG A 634 26.48 -33.81 14.61
CA ARG A 634 26.73 -32.41 15.00
C ARG A 634 26.57 -31.50 13.78
N VAL A 635 25.82 -30.40 13.96
CA VAL A 635 25.64 -29.33 12.97
C VAL A 635 26.51 -28.15 13.40
N VAL A 636 27.32 -27.61 12.51
CA VAL A 636 28.06 -26.36 12.70
C VAL A 636 27.75 -25.46 11.50
N LEU A 637 27.42 -24.20 11.80
CA LEU A 637 27.15 -23.15 10.82
C LEU A 637 28.43 -22.33 10.62
N ASP A 638 28.70 -21.91 9.40
CA ASP A 638 29.69 -20.85 9.14
C ASP A 638 29.05 -19.45 9.16
N GLU A 639 29.89 -18.45 8.98
CA GLU A 639 29.59 -17.02 9.08
C GLU A 639 28.59 -16.53 8.01
N ASP A 640 28.31 -17.34 6.98
CA ASP A 640 27.35 -17.07 5.91
C ASP A 640 26.16 -18.08 5.88
N LEU A 641 25.98 -18.91 6.93
CA LEU A 641 24.82 -19.78 7.15
C LEU A 641 24.55 -20.85 6.07
N ASN A 642 25.57 -21.32 5.35
CA ASN A 642 25.41 -22.44 4.41
C ASN A 642 25.45 -23.81 5.10
N LEU A 643 24.56 -24.72 4.68
CA LEU A 643 24.43 -26.06 5.25
C LEU A 643 25.32 -27.06 4.48
N TYR A 644 26.31 -27.67 5.16
CA TYR A 644 27.11 -28.76 4.58
C TYR A 644 27.04 -30.02 5.45
N GLN A 645 26.88 -31.18 4.80
CA GLN A 645 26.98 -32.49 5.45
C GLN A 645 28.46 -32.89 5.54
N TYR A 646 28.99 -33.09 6.75
CA TYR A 646 30.37 -33.55 6.94
C TYR A 646 30.44 -35.09 6.92
N GLY A 647 31.06 -35.65 5.88
CA GLY A 647 31.47 -37.06 5.82
C GLY A 647 32.97 -37.16 6.09
N ASN A 648 33.37 -38.01 7.05
CA ASN A 648 34.76 -38.19 7.47
C ASN A 648 35.68 -38.62 6.32
N GLY A 649 36.84 -37.96 6.20
CA GLY A 649 37.91 -38.45 5.33
C GLY A 649 39.14 -37.56 5.12
N ASN A 650 39.67 -36.81 6.10
CA ASN A 650 41.09 -36.40 6.07
C ASN A 650 41.59 -35.83 7.43
N PRO A 651 42.65 -36.36 8.07
CA PRO A 651 43.22 -35.79 9.28
C PRO A 651 44.36 -34.83 8.93
N SER A 652 44.02 -33.57 8.72
CA SER A 652 44.94 -32.44 8.86
C SER A 652 44.08 -31.18 8.94
N TRP A 653 44.58 -30.12 9.58
CA TRP A 653 43.88 -28.87 9.97
C TRP A 653 43.35 -28.87 11.41
N SER A 654 44.21 -28.43 12.32
CA SER A 654 43.91 -28.05 13.70
C SER A 654 43.30 -26.63 13.75
N SER A 655 42.20 -26.44 14.47
CA SER A 655 41.79 -25.11 14.95
C SER A 655 41.27 -25.14 16.39
N ASN A 656 41.65 -24.10 17.14
CA ASN A 656 41.54 -23.96 18.58
C ASN A 656 40.13 -23.59 19.04
N PHE A 657 39.33 -24.55 19.52
CA PHE A 657 38.17 -24.26 20.38
C PHE A 657 38.14 -25.19 21.59
N ALA A 658 38.10 -24.59 22.78
CA ALA A 658 38.08 -25.28 24.06
C ALA A 658 36.76 -26.05 24.24
N THR A 659 36.85 -27.34 24.54
CA THR A 659 35.72 -28.19 24.93
C THR A 659 35.20 -27.80 26.33
N PRO A 660 33.88 -27.60 26.54
CA PRO A 660 33.32 -27.36 27.87
C PRO A 660 33.57 -28.57 28.80
N THR A 661 34.05 -28.30 30.02
CA THR A 661 34.52 -29.32 30.97
C THR A 661 33.50 -29.80 32.00
N ARG A 662 32.21 -29.45 31.91
CA ARG A 662 31.17 -30.05 32.79
C ARG A 662 29.77 -29.99 32.20
N TYR A 663 29.05 -31.10 32.31
CA TYR A 663 27.62 -31.22 32.05
C TYR A 663 26.87 -31.26 33.38
N PHE A 664 25.81 -30.46 33.53
CA PHE A 664 24.90 -30.56 34.67
C PHE A 664 23.90 -31.69 34.45
N SER A 665 23.58 -32.42 35.51
CA SER A 665 22.48 -33.37 35.44
C SER A 665 21.14 -32.60 35.40
N PRO A 666 20.08 -33.18 34.81
CA PRO A 666 18.74 -32.59 34.83
C PRO A 666 18.23 -32.28 36.24
N GLN A 667 18.74 -32.95 37.28
CA GLN A 667 18.38 -32.69 38.68
C GLN A 667 19.04 -31.42 39.22
N ASP A 668 20.27 -31.12 38.82
CA ASP A 668 20.98 -29.89 39.24
C ASP A 668 20.35 -28.63 38.62
N ALA A 669 19.90 -28.73 37.37
CA ALA A 669 19.18 -27.66 36.69
C ALA A 669 17.80 -27.39 37.31
N ARG A 670 17.10 -28.42 37.82
CA ARG A 670 15.81 -28.30 38.51
C ARG A 670 15.93 -27.52 39.83
N ALA A 671 16.97 -27.79 40.60
CA ALA A 671 17.21 -27.13 41.88
C ALA A 671 17.60 -25.66 41.72
N ALA A 672 18.34 -25.31 40.68
CA ALA A 672 18.77 -23.93 40.41
C ALA A 672 17.63 -23.01 39.93
N LEU A 673 16.57 -23.57 39.33
CA LEU A 673 15.47 -22.81 38.71
C LEU A 673 14.13 -22.89 39.48
N ASN A 674 14.08 -23.58 40.62
CA ASN A 674 12.91 -23.64 41.51
C ASN A 674 11.60 -24.12 40.83
N LEU A 675 11.69 -25.13 39.95
CA LEU A 675 10.55 -25.66 39.18
C LEU A 675 9.97 -26.92 39.86
N TYR A 676 8.86 -26.78 40.60
CA TYR A 676 8.32 -27.86 41.46
C TYR A 676 7.19 -28.73 40.88
N GLU A 677 6.70 -28.49 39.66
CA GLU A 677 5.66 -29.33 39.05
C GLU A 677 5.98 -29.65 37.60
N TRP A 678 6.14 -30.94 37.27
CA TRP A 678 6.41 -31.42 35.91
C TRP A 678 5.25 -32.30 35.44
N ASN A 679 4.52 -31.81 34.43
CA ASN A 679 3.66 -32.63 33.57
C ASN A 679 4.26 -32.54 32.15
N SER A 680 4.36 -33.67 31.47
CA SER A 680 5.08 -33.83 30.20
C SER A 680 4.29 -33.43 28.95
N ALA A 681 3.20 -32.66 29.08
CA ALA A 681 2.25 -32.44 28.00
C ALA A 681 1.81 -30.97 27.87
N ASN A 682 2.73 -30.09 27.47
CA ASN A 682 2.51 -28.68 27.09
C ASN A 682 2.68 -27.68 28.25
N PHE A 683 3.86 -27.08 28.35
CA PHE A 683 4.04 -25.78 29.00
C PHE A 683 5.16 -25.00 28.31
N VAL A 684 4.89 -23.73 28.02
CA VAL A 684 5.86 -22.68 27.72
C VAL A 684 5.67 -21.63 28.80
N ARG A 685 6.70 -21.38 29.63
CA ARG A 685 6.72 -20.26 30.59
C ARG A 685 7.76 -19.25 30.17
N SER A 686 7.39 -17.97 30.24
CA SER A 686 8.32 -16.85 30.17
C SER A 686 8.85 -16.55 31.57
N VAL A 687 10.16 -16.35 31.68
CA VAL A 687 10.81 -15.81 32.88
C VAL A 687 11.50 -14.51 32.48
N THR A 688 11.11 -13.41 33.13
CA THR A 688 11.78 -12.12 32.98
C THR A 688 12.97 -12.08 33.93
N ILE A 689 14.17 -11.97 33.37
CA ILE A 689 15.39 -11.80 34.16
C ILE A 689 15.67 -10.31 34.41
N PRO A 690 16.38 -9.94 35.49
CA PRO A 690 16.77 -8.56 35.75
C PRO A 690 17.54 -7.99 34.56
N GLY A 691 16.99 -6.95 33.91
CA GLY A 691 17.48 -6.43 32.64
C GLY A 691 16.42 -6.38 31.52
N GLY A 692 15.25 -6.99 31.73
CA GLY A 692 14.08 -6.83 30.85
C GLY A 692 13.98 -7.84 29.70
N SER A 693 14.95 -8.73 29.54
CA SER A 693 14.89 -9.80 28.55
C SER A 693 13.99 -10.96 29.03
N THR A 694 13.17 -11.47 28.11
CA THR A 694 12.27 -12.60 28.35
C THR A 694 12.91 -13.89 27.85
N VAL A 695 13.05 -14.88 28.73
CA VAL A 695 13.53 -16.23 28.38
C VAL A 695 12.34 -17.18 28.35
N TRP A 696 12.18 -17.90 27.23
CA TRP A 696 11.18 -18.93 27.03
C TRP A 696 11.80 -20.30 27.25
N VAL A 697 11.17 -21.14 28.08
CA VAL A 697 11.68 -22.48 28.41
C VAL A 697 10.69 -23.54 27.96
N GLY A 698 11.16 -24.54 27.21
CA GLY A 698 10.32 -25.64 26.72
C GLY A 698 11.08 -26.95 26.53
N PRO A 699 10.38 -28.07 26.28
CA PRO A 699 11.00 -29.35 25.95
C PRO A 699 11.65 -29.33 24.57
N VAL A 700 12.72 -30.10 24.38
CA VAL A 700 13.34 -30.33 23.06
C VAL A 700 12.43 -31.25 22.24
N GLU A 701 12.09 -30.82 21.03
CA GLU A 701 11.21 -31.58 20.13
C GLU A 701 11.88 -32.89 19.71
N GLY A 702 11.25 -34.03 20.04
CA GLY A 702 11.76 -35.37 19.70
C GLY A 702 12.80 -35.98 20.65
N GLY A 703 13.05 -35.41 21.85
CA GLY A 703 14.02 -35.96 22.79
C GLY A 703 13.81 -35.60 24.26
N SER A 704 14.66 -36.12 25.14
CA SER A 704 14.69 -35.80 26.58
C SER A 704 15.65 -34.64 26.86
N GLY A 705 15.15 -33.41 26.92
CA GLY A 705 15.95 -32.20 27.22
C GLY A 705 15.11 -30.93 27.36
N ILE A 706 15.72 -29.85 27.84
CA ILE A 706 15.12 -28.51 27.98
C ILE A 706 15.86 -27.54 27.03
N GLN A 707 15.12 -26.74 26.28
CA GLN A 707 15.62 -25.67 25.42
C GLN A 707 15.20 -24.29 25.93
N PHE A 708 16.07 -23.30 25.71
CA PHE A 708 15.86 -21.91 26.08
C PHE A 708 15.84 -21.04 24.82
N PHE A 709 14.86 -20.14 24.70
CA PHE A 709 14.80 -19.13 23.63
C PHE A 709 14.81 -17.73 24.24
N LEU A 710 15.54 -16.81 23.60
CA LEU A 710 15.60 -15.39 23.93
C LEU A 710 15.01 -14.59 22.76
N GLU A 711 14.27 -13.54 23.06
CA GLU A 711 13.42 -12.85 22.09
C GLU A 711 14.09 -11.67 21.35
N ASP A 712 15.39 -11.39 21.54
CA ASP A 712 16.08 -10.32 20.80
C ASP A 712 17.41 -10.70 20.13
N LYS A 713 17.72 -9.95 19.06
CA LYS A 713 18.77 -10.16 18.06
C LYS A 713 20.08 -9.46 18.45
N SER A 714 20.74 -9.91 19.51
CA SER A 714 22.12 -9.51 19.81
C SER A 714 22.88 -10.59 20.58
N LEU A 715 23.89 -11.20 19.95
CA LEU A 715 24.85 -12.05 20.63
C LEU A 715 25.86 -11.14 21.37
N PHE A 716 25.81 -11.09 22.69
CA PHE A 716 26.90 -10.54 23.51
C PHE A 716 27.62 -11.66 24.25
N ILE A 717 28.95 -11.66 24.16
CA ILE A 717 29.84 -12.39 25.04
C ILE A 717 29.86 -11.64 26.38
N VAL A 718 29.54 -12.33 27.48
CA VAL A 718 29.80 -11.84 28.84
C VAL A 718 30.89 -12.70 29.45
N ASP A 719 32.09 -12.14 29.56
CA ASP A 719 33.16 -12.68 30.39
C ASP A 719 32.78 -12.50 31.88
N GLN A 720 32.71 -13.62 32.59
CA GLN A 720 32.70 -13.79 34.05
C GLN A 720 31.51 -13.25 34.87
N TRP A 721 30.83 -14.19 35.55
CA TRP A 721 29.83 -13.92 36.57
C TRP A 721 30.49 -13.61 37.93
N ILE A 722 30.14 -12.47 38.54
CA ILE A 722 30.37 -12.20 39.96
C ILE A 722 29.33 -12.98 40.79
N ARG A 723 29.81 -13.73 41.80
CA ARG A 723 28.99 -14.39 42.83
C ARG A 723 28.40 -13.37 43.82
N VAL A 724 27.10 -13.48 44.08
CA VAL A 724 26.46 -13.14 45.36
C VAL A 724 25.34 -14.17 45.56
N ALA A 725 25.15 -14.94 46.62
CA ALA A 725 25.86 -15.38 47.82
C ALA A 725 25.12 -16.68 48.25
N PRO A 726 25.55 -17.42 49.29
CA PRO A 726 24.55 -18.12 50.09
C PRO A 726 24.63 -17.77 51.58
N ALA A 727 23.44 -17.49 52.11
CA ALA A 727 22.97 -17.62 53.49
C ALA A 727 23.62 -16.75 54.59
N LEU A 728 22.78 -15.92 55.22
CA LEU A 728 22.93 -15.56 56.62
C LEU A 728 22.81 -16.84 57.48
N PRO A 729 23.66 -16.95 58.50
CA PRO A 729 23.14 -17.03 59.86
C PRO A 729 23.75 -15.92 60.72
N GLY A 730 22.88 -15.06 61.28
CA GLY A 730 23.24 -13.91 62.11
C GLY A 730 22.52 -12.65 61.67
#